data_AF-A0ABD1DNG1-F1
#
_entry.id   AF-A0ABD1DNG1-F1
#
_cell.length_a   1.000
_cell.length_b   1.000
_cell.length_c   1.000
_cell.angle_alpha   90.00
_cell.angle_beta   90.00
_cell.angle_gamma   90.00
#
_symmetry.space_group_name_H-M   'P 1'
#
loop_
_entity.id
_entity.type
_entity.pdbx_description
1 polymer ?
#
loop_
_entity_poly.entity_id
_entity_poly.type
_entity_poly.pdbx_seq_one_letter_code
_entity_poly.pdbx_strand_id
1 'polypeptide(L)'
;MASAQRAFASKLTKHNSSDIRKNVANYQLLSKSDSSSVCSSSISLCELVEPIDYEEFLTQHSGLLVRDPLRSILDFPANDVQMRVVPRKIRTITHVVPSEELGELPLHVQHCVDCFTRPWKVVEFSQRSYSSSCSGARERADKGALSPSAYQQEFEIDRDFFGCASLEESVTSTTLYASESCTPSSRQSIASLSSVSTCTDTLTPRGSWASFDLRSSVNDPLIPGLLDRVAPETIDQSNESKRLEERQQALFSLYPEADPEDAVEKRLPAEIPMEHLGNRIHVKCLQLKLELEVEPIFASMAIYDAKERKKISENFYFDMNSESLRRMLVGHLPFSDISTQAREAIFDITNPSNELYLVIRLEKVLQGDIKDSVEPYMKDDKDKYRDKAKSNAADFCDRLGKYRMPFAWTGIYLTNIFNGDNIENDRESMSSASSSNSLDRKSSTSSFDQFRKRATDMGTLTRRGSLERNKEKRRSWSPDDFANSIETFRPISITVSSFFKQESDKMKDEELYKFLPELKRPGALMKKHKCIPGSIKIEIAPIPEDLKCALTPELAKIDPYPNDHTRPTKEILEFPSTPILNPHYAYRNLLFVSPKELNFSTRAGSARNIAVRVQLMSGERQSDALAAIFGKSSCPEFTNEAFSAVNYHNKQPTFYDEIKLALPANLKQNHHILFTLFHVSCQKKPADLQPTIETPVGYTWLPILKDGHLNVGEFNLPVMVEEPPDNYSFIPPDVQLPGTKWLDNHRPVFSVTLDAVTSVHAMDDFIDKFIYLCECLDQRKVPPRIGEGNMEREFKKTLQELQSADQEKLVKNLQLILDKLVELLVTTYRIGGEALSLGQTVFETICQISDKIFFLQSEERYGRQNILSTYIQFQCRIPHPLDPKCKLSSYSRPEQSEMTARAAIRTPQQGRRPTTITTRR
;
A
#
# COMPACT_ATOMS: atom_id res chain seq x y z
N MET A 1 24.84 26.43 -80.21
CA MET A 1 23.45 26.34 -79.72
C MET A 1 23.48 26.07 -78.23
N ALA A 2 22.86 26.97 -77.47
CA ALA A 2 22.40 26.88 -76.08
C ALA A 2 23.42 26.74 -74.92
N SER A 3 23.64 27.89 -74.30
CA SER A 3 24.22 28.20 -72.99
C SER A 3 23.21 28.01 -71.84
N ALA A 4 23.64 27.45 -70.69
CA ALA A 4 23.83 28.11 -69.38
C ALA A 4 22.58 28.37 -68.50
N GLN A 5 22.58 27.89 -67.25
CA GLN A 5 22.39 28.72 -66.04
C GLN A 5 22.64 27.97 -64.71
N ARG A 6 23.20 28.71 -63.75
CA ARG A 6 23.51 28.35 -62.35
C ARG A 6 22.24 28.34 -61.49
N ALA A 7 22.22 27.53 -60.43
CA ALA A 7 21.30 27.70 -59.30
C ALA A 7 22.08 27.74 -57.97
N PHE A 8 21.62 28.61 -57.09
CA PHE A 8 22.25 29.11 -55.88
C PHE A 8 22.32 28.08 -54.74
N ALA A 9 23.42 28.13 -53.97
CA ALA A 9 23.47 27.64 -52.61
C ALA A 9 22.70 28.60 -51.69
N SER A 10 21.64 28.12 -51.04
CA SER A 10 21.01 28.79 -49.90
C SER A 10 21.48 28.15 -48.59
N LYS A 11 21.94 28.99 -47.67
CA LYS A 11 22.27 28.65 -46.29
C LYS A 11 21.06 28.02 -45.60
N LEU A 12 21.21 26.82 -45.04
CA LEU A 12 20.26 26.25 -44.09
C LEU A 12 20.24 27.11 -42.82
N THR A 13 19.15 27.85 -42.65
CA THR A 13 18.82 28.62 -41.45
C THR A 13 18.42 27.67 -40.31
N LYS A 14 18.94 27.94 -39.10
CA LYS A 14 18.49 27.31 -37.85
C LYS A 14 16.98 27.54 -37.70
N HIS A 15 16.17 26.48 -37.87
CA HIS A 15 14.78 26.53 -37.43
C HIS A 15 14.73 26.48 -35.90
N ASN A 16 13.92 27.36 -35.34
CA ASN A 16 13.69 27.43 -33.90
C ASN A 16 12.67 26.34 -33.53
N SER A 17 12.79 25.74 -32.34
CA SER A 17 11.96 24.60 -31.91
C SER A 17 10.45 24.90 -31.87
N SER A 18 10.07 26.19 -31.93
CA SER A 18 8.70 26.68 -32.13
C SER A 18 8.09 26.28 -33.47
N ASP A 19 8.87 26.27 -34.56
CA ASP A 19 8.34 26.08 -35.93
C ASP A 19 8.02 24.62 -36.22
N ILE A 20 8.73 23.70 -35.57
CA ILE A 20 8.48 22.26 -35.66
C ILE A 20 7.17 21.91 -34.92
N ARG A 21 6.90 22.55 -33.76
CA ARG A 21 5.64 22.40 -33.02
C ARG A 21 4.43 22.92 -33.80
N LYS A 22 4.61 24.01 -34.57
CA LYS A 22 3.57 24.58 -35.47
C LYS A 22 3.14 23.60 -36.59
N ASN A 23 4.04 22.75 -37.10
CA ASN A 23 3.73 21.81 -38.19
C ASN A 23 3.08 20.49 -37.72
N VAL A 24 3.35 20.03 -36.50
CA VAL A 24 2.80 18.76 -35.98
C VAL A 24 1.33 18.91 -35.55
N ALA A 25 0.95 20.05 -34.98
CA ALA A 25 -0.43 20.34 -34.58
C ALA A 25 -1.41 20.43 -35.78
N ASN A 26 -0.93 20.88 -36.94
CA ASN A 26 -1.77 21.07 -38.13
C ASN A 26 -2.15 19.76 -38.85
N TYR A 27 -1.44 18.65 -38.61
CA TYR A 27 -1.69 17.39 -39.35
C TYR A 27 -2.74 16.47 -38.71
N GLN A 28 -3.07 16.64 -37.43
CA GLN A 28 -3.95 15.70 -36.71
C GLN A 28 -5.45 16.08 -36.70
N LEU A 29 -5.83 17.31 -37.08
CA LEU A 29 -7.21 17.79 -36.94
C LEU A 29 -8.03 17.90 -38.24
N LEU A 30 -7.49 17.48 -39.40
CA LEU A 30 -8.25 17.46 -40.66
C LEU A 30 -9.15 16.22 -40.86
N SER A 31 -9.35 15.40 -39.83
CA SER A 31 -10.26 14.26 -39.89
C SER A 31 -11.40 14.42 -38.88
N LYS A 32 -12.59 14.71 -39.43
CA LYS A 32 -13.93 14.70 -38.82
C LYS A 32 -14.34 15.95 -38.02
N SER A 33 -15.21 16.77 -38.63
CA SER A 33 -16.64 16.81 -38.28
C SER A 33 -17.37 17.90 -39.07
N ASP A 34 -18.30 17.49 -39.93
CA ASP A 34 -19.44 18.31 -40.35
C ASP A 34 -20.41 18.46 -39.17
N SER A 35 -20.79 19.69 -38.81
CA SER A 35 -22.18 20.12 -38.55
C SER A 35 -22.26 21.43 -37.77
N SER A 36 -23.29 22.19 -38.14
CA SER A 36 -23.65 23.56 -37.80
C SER A 36 -24.21 23.78 -36.39
N SER A 37 -23.86 24.89 -35.74
CA SER A 37 -24.79 25.71 -34.93
C SER A 37 -24.14 27.06 -34.56
N VAL A 38 -24.94 28.12 -34.59
CA VAL A 38 -24.54 29.52 -34.72
C VAL A 38 -24.76 30.24 -33.39
N CYS A 39 -23.70 30.62 -32.67
CA CYS A 39 -23.67 31.78 -31.78
C CYS A 39 -22.26 32.38 -31.79
N SER A 40 -22.19 33.63 -32.26
CA SER A 40 -20.97 34.38 -32.55
C SER A 40 -20.56 35.24 -31.36
N SER A 41 -19.51 34.82 -30.64
CA SER A 41 -18.51 35.72 -30.07
C SER A 41 -17.15 35.13 -30.41
N SER A 42 -16.46 35.79 -31.34
CA SER A 42 -15.25 35.33 -32.02
C SER A 42 -14.04 35.30 -31.08
N ILE A 43 -13.88 34.21 -30.35
CA ILE A 43 -12.55 33.67 -30.04
C ILE A 43 -12.51 32.30 -30.72
N SER A 44 -11.90 32.28 -31.89
CA SER A 44 -11.54 31.01 -32.53
C SER A 44 -10.55 30.33 -31.58
N LEU A 45 -10.93 29.22 -30.95
CA LEU A 45 -10.00 28.38 -30.18
C LEU A 45 -8.84 27.83 -31.05
N CYS A 46 -8.83 28.15 -32.36
CA CYS A 46 -7.77 27.87 -33.31
C CYS A 46 -6.84 29.05 -33.60
N GLU A 47 -7.09 30.26 -33.10
CA GLU A 47 -6.06 31.31 -33.08
C GLU A 47 -5.10 30.98 -31.94
N LEU A 48 -3.95 30.40 -32.30
CA LEU A 48 -2.77 30.33 -31.46
C LEU A 48 -2.36 31.77 -31.10
N VAL A 49 -2.99 32.32 -30.06
CA VAL A 49 -2.54 33.54 -29.41
C VAL A 49 -1.13 33.22 -28.94
N GLU A 50 -0.12 33.81 -29.60
CA GLU A 50 1.23 33.76 -29.09
C GLU A 50 1.17 34.34 -27.68
N PRO A 51 1.45 33.54 -26.63
CA PRO A 51 1.37 34.04 -25.27
C PRO A 51 2.26 35.25 -25.20
N ILE A 52 1.70 36.36 -24.72
CA ILE A 52 2.43 37.62 -24.63
C ILE A 52 3.75 37.36 -23.92
N ASP A 53 4.88 37.75 -24.52
CA ASP A 53 6.15 37.71 -23.81
C ASP A 53 6.04 38.75 -22.70
N TYR A 54 5.65 38.27 -21.52
CA TYR A 54 5.28 39.12 -20.41
C TYR A 54 6.45 40.01 -19.99
N GLU A 55 7.68 39.52 -20.06
CA GLU A 55 8.85 40.31 -19.72
C GLU A 55 9.15 41.37 -20.79
N GLU A 56 9.00 41.04 -22.06
CA GLU A 56 9.12 42.01 -23.16
C GLU A 56 8.00 43.07 -23.11
N PHE A 57 6.78 42.66 -22.83
CA PHE A 57 5.64 43.54 -22.69
C PHE A 57 5.80 44.49 -21.49
N LEU A 58 6.20 43.97 -20.33
CA LEU A 58 6.50 44.79 -19.14
C LEU A 58 7.63 45.78 -19.40
N THR A 59 8.68 45.39 -20.12
CA THR A 59 9.80 46.29 -20.45
C THR A 59 9.36 47.39 -21.43
N GLN A 60 8.61 47.03 -22.47
CA GLN A 60 8.07 47.99 -23.44
C GLN A 60 7.04 48.96 -22.82
N HIS A 61 6.25 48.51 -21.85
CA HIS A 61 5.20 49.29 -21.19
C HIS A 61 5.60 49.81 -19.79
N SER A 62 6.88 49.71 -19.45
CA SER A 62 7.43 50.07 -18.13
C SER A 62 7.08 51.51 -17.70
N GLY A 63 7.07 52.47 -18.64
CA GLY A 63 6.70 53.86 -18.36
C GLY A 63 5.23 54.08 -17.99
N LEU A 64 4.31 53.26 -18.50
CA LEU A 64 2.88 53.28 -18.17
C LEU A 64 2.63 52.58 -16.82
N LEU A 65 3.28 51.44 -16.61
CA LEU A 65 3.21 50.66 -15.35
C LEU A 65 3.75 51.43 -14.15
N VAL A 66 4.82 52.22 -14.31
CA VAL A 66 5.37 53.07 -13.24
C VAL A 66 4.39 54.15 -12.78
N ARG A 67 3.46 54.57 -13.64
CA ARG A 67 2.43 55.58 -13.34
C ARG A 67 1.08 54.98 -12.94
N ASP A 68 0.93 53.66 -13.00
CA ASP A 68 -0.31 52.98 -12.65
C ASP A 68 -0.48 52.92 -11.12
N PRO A 69 -1.56 53.49 -10.55
CA PRO A 69 -1.84 53.40 -9.11
C PRO A 69 -2.07 51.96 -8.62
N LEU A 70 -2.34 51.00 -9.52
CA LEU A 70 -2.51 49.58 -9.22
C LEU A 70 -1.28 48.72 -9.54
N ARG A 71 -0.12 49.34 -9.84
CA ARG A 71 1.14 48.64 -10.14
C ARG A 71 1.49 47.53 -9.16
N SER A 72 1.20 47.73 -7.86
CA SER A 72 1.47 46.74 -6.82
C SER A 72 0.67 45.44 -6.94
N ILE A 73 -0.37 45.40 -7.78
CA ILE A 73 -1.13 44.18 -8.12
C ILE A 73 -0.42 43.38 -9.22
N LEU A 74 0.40 44.03 -10.05
CA LEU A 74 1.15 43.43 -11.16
C LEU A 74 2.55 42.95 -10.73
N ASP A 75 3.10 43.51 -9.66
CA ASP A 75 4.40 43.12 -9.12
C ASP A 75 4.24 41.87 -8.21
N PHE A 76 4.89 40.76 -8.57
CA PHE A 76 5.04 39.63 -7.65
C PHE A 76 5.80 40.12 -6.40
N PRO A 77 5.34 39.81 -5.17
CA PRO A 77 6.08 40.15 -3.97
C PRO A 77 7.50 39.58 -4.06
N ALA A 78 8.52 40.38 -3.77
CA ALA A 78 9.92 39.98 -3.90
C ALA A 78 10.30 38.73 -3.07
N ASN A 79 9.49 38.40 -2.05
CA ASN A 79 9.66 37.23 -1.19
C ASN A 79 8.59 36.15 -1.42
N ASP A 80 7.83 36.22 -2.52
CA ASP A 80 6.75 35.27 -2.78
C ASP A 80 7.27 33.87 -3.03
N VAL A 81 8.27 33.73 -3.90
CA VAL A 81 8.88 32.44 -4.22
C VAL A 81 10.10 32.18 -3.35
N GLN A 82 10.05 31.13 -2.53
CA GLN A 82 11.18 30.70 -1.70
C GLN A 82 11.49 29.23 -1.95
N MET A 83 12.77 28.91 -2.16
CA MET A 83 13.23 27.52 -2.23
C MET A 83 13.59 27.04 -0.83
N ARG A 84 12.90 26.01 -0.36
CA ARG A 84 13.15 25.39 0.93
C ARG A 84 13.68 23.97 0.75
N VAL A 85 14.75 23.65 1.47
CA VAL A 85 15.25 22.28 1.58
C VAL A 85 14.55 21.63 2.77
N VAL A 86 13.70 20.64 2.49
CA VAL A 86 12.91 19.92 3.49
C VAL A 86 13.49 18.51 3.65
N PRO A 87 13.91 18.10 4.86
CA PRO A 87 14.34 16.72 5.07
C PRO A 87 13.18 15.76 4.80
N ARG A 88 13.49 14.58 4.26
CA ARG A 88 12.47 13.55 4.03
C ARG A 88 11.88 13.12 5.36
N LYS A 89 10.55 13.11 5.44
CA LYS A 89 9.86 12.48 6.56
C LYS A 89 9.98 10.98 6.41
N ILE A 90 10.69 10.34 7.33
CA ILE A 90 10.83 8.89 7.39
C ILE A 90 10.25 8.37 8.71
N ARG A 91 9.75 7.12 8.68
CA ARG A 91 9.23 6.42 9.86
C ARG A 91 10.31 5.66 10.63
N THR A 92 11.46 5.43 10.00
CA THR A 92 12.61 4.75 10.58
C THR A 92 13.55 5.76 11.23
N ILE A 93 14.38 5.32 12.18
CA ILE A 93 15.38 6.18 12.84
C ILE A 93 16.35 6.79 11.81
N THR A 94 16.73 5.99 10.81
CA THR A 94 17.60 6.38 9.71
C THR A 94 17.03 5.86 8.39
N HIS A 95 17.46 6.43 7.26
CA HIS A 95 17.13 5.88 5.95
C HIS A 95 17.59 4.42 5.83
N VAL A 96 16.76 3.59 5.20
CA VAL A 96 17.17 2.25 4.79
C VAL A 96 18.07 2.38 3.57
N VAL A 97 19.27 1.78 3.65
CA VAL A 97 20.29 1.81 2.59
C VAL A 97 20.98 0.43 2.51
N PRO A 98 21.63 0.09 1.38
CA PRO A 98 22.49 -1.09 1.28
C PRO A 98 23.49 -1.20 2.43
N SER A 99 23.87 -2.44 2.78
CA SER A 99 24.95 -2.68 3.74
C SER A 99 26.33 -2.47 3.11
N GLU A 100 26.44 -2.62 1.79
CA GLU A 100 27.67 -2.37 1.04
C GLU A 100 27.95 -0.87 0.84
N GLU A 101 29.22 -0.51 0.64
CA GLU A 101 29.62 0.88 0.42
C GLU A 101 29.07 1.44 -0.89
N LEU A 102 28.33 2.56 -0.80
CA LEU A 102 27.62 3.16 -1.93
C LEU A 102 28.53 3.48 -3.14
N GLY A 103 29.79 3.85 -2.91
CA GLY A 103 30.73 4.21 -3.97
C GLY A 103 31.17 3.04 -4.86
N GLU A 104 31.07 1.80 -4.37
CA GLU A 104 31.44 0.59 -5.11
C GLU A 104 30.25 -0.07 -5.84
N LEU A 105 29.04 0.42 -5.59
CA LEU A 105 27.81 -0.10 -6.19
C LEU A 105 27.64 0.37 -7.63
N PRO A 106 26.89 -0.37 -8.47
CA PRO A 106 26.53 0.08 -9.82
C PRO A 106 25.81 1.44 -9.81
N LEU A 107 25.95 2.24 -10.87
CA LEU A 107 25.45 3.62 -10.87
C LEU A 107 23.93 3.69 -10.75
N HIS A 108 23.20 2.73 -11.34
CA HIS A 108 21.75 2.70 -11.19
C HIS A 108 21.33 2.52 -9.72
N VAL A 109 22.04 1.67 -8.96
CA VAL A 109 21.78 1.48 -7.52
C VAL A 109 22.09 2.75 -6.73
N GLN A 110 23.20 3.42 -7.05
CA GLN A 110 23.54 4.71 -6.45
C GLN A 110 22.45 5.74 -6.70
N HIS A 111 21.92 5.81 -7.94
CA HIS A 111 20.81 6.69 -8.27
C HIS A 111 19.53 6.32 -7.52
N CYS A 112 19.21 5.02 -7.35
CA CYS A 112 18.08 4.59 -6.54
C CYS A 112 18.21 5.05 -5.08
N VAL A 113 19.36 4.84 -4.46
CA VAL A 113 19.59 5.25 -3.06
C VAL A 113 19.55 6.78 -2.93
N ASP A 114 20.19 7.54 -3.83
CA ASP A 114 20.11 9.00 -3.86
C ASP A 114 18.66 9.48 -4.00
N CYS A 115 17.90 8.86 -4.89
CA CYS A 115 16.48 9.14 -5.14
C CYS A 115 15.63 9.00 -3.87
N PHE A 116 15.91 8.01 -3.02
CA PHE A 116 15.16 7.73 -1.79
C PHE A 116 15.65 8.48 -0.54
N THR A 117 16.91 8.93 -0.52
CA THR A 117 17.54 9.56 0.66
C THR A 117 17.69 11.07 0.54
N ARG A 118 17.71 11.62 -0.68
CA ARG A 118 17.92 13.06 -0.87
C ARG A 118 16.80 13.90 -0.23
N PRO A 119 17.15 15.04 0.40
CA PRO A 119 16.15 15.98 0.89
C PRO A 119 15.38 16.61 -0.27
N TRP A 120 14.13 16.99 -0.02
CA TRP A 120 13.28 17.62 -1.02
C TRP A 120 13.63 19.10 -1.17
N LYS A 121 13.61 19.59 -2.40
CA LYS A 121 13.74 21.02 -2.71
C LYS A 121 12.37 21.52 -3.14
N VAL A 122 11.63 22.08 -2.19
CA VAL A 122 10.24 22.52 -2.41
C VAL A 122 10.25 24.02 -2.68
N VAL A 123 9.48 24.43 -3.69
CA VAL A 123 9.21 25.84 -3.96
C VAL A 123 7.96 26.23 -3.18
N GLU A 124 8.14 27.08 -2.18
CA GLU A 124 7.08 27.60 -1.32
C GLU A 124 6.68 28.99 -1.80
N PHE A 125 5.39 29.21 -1.96
CA PHE A 125 4.83 30.48 -2.41
C PHE A 125 4.15 31.17 -1.21
N SER A 126 4.83 32.14 -0.61
CA SER A 126 4.45 32.74 0.69
C SER A 126 3.05 33.35 0.68
N GLN A 127 2.59 33.86 -0.47
CA GLN A 127 1.27 34.48 -0.60
C GLN A 127 0.22 33.54 -1.24
N ARG A 128 0.56 32.27 -1.51
CA ARG A 128 -0.35 31.30 -2.15
C ARG A 128 -1.63 31.07 -1.34
N SER A 129 -1.58 31.21 -0.02
CA SER A 129 -2.75 31.14 0.85
C SER A 129 -3.80 32.22 0.57
N TYR A 130 -3.40 33.34 -0.05
CA TYR A 130 -4.29 34.44 -0.44
C TYR A 130 -4.75 34.34 -1.90
N SER A 131 -4.28 33.33 -2.65
CA SER A 131 -4.75 33.05 -4.00
C SER A 131 -6.23 32.67 -4.00
N SER A 132 -7.01 33.21 -4.95
CA SER A 132 -8.43 32.87 -5.16
C SER A 132 -8.67 31.37 -5.38
N SER A 133 -7.67 30.64 -5.90
CA SER A 133 -7.71 29.19 -6.06
C SER A 133 -7.60 28.41 -4.73
N CYS A 134 -7.07 29.02 -3.67
CA CYS A 134 -6.85 28.41 -2.36
C CYS A 134 -7.79 28.96 -1.27
N SER A 135 -8.30 30.19 -1.42
CA SER A 135 -9.16 30.87 -0.43
C SER A 135 -10.51 30.16 -0.23
N GLY A 136 -11.11 29.61 -1.29
CA GLY A 136 -12.41 28.94 -1.22
C GLY A 136 -12.43 27.64 -0.41
N ALA A 137 -11.28 26.99 -0.17
CA ALA A 137 -11.19 25.82 0.71
C ALA A 137 -11.31 26.21 2.19
N ARG A 138 -10.77 27.37 2.55
CA ARG A 138 -10.81 27.91 3.91
C ARG A 138 -12.21 28.45 4.25
N GLU A 139 -12.86 29.12 3.30
CA GLU A 139 -14.26 29.55 3.45
C GLU A 139 -15.24 28.38 3.64
N ARG A 140 -15.01 27.21 3.04
CA ARG A 140 -15.84 26.02 3.27
C ARG A 140 -15.57 25.34 4.63
N ALA A 141 -14.31 25.31 5.07
CA ALA A 141 -13.95 24.81 6.40
C ALA A 141 -14.49 25.72 7.51
N ASP A 142 -14.40 27.04 7.35
CA ASP A 142 -14.96 28.01 8.29
C ASP A 142 -16.51 28.05 8.24
N LYS A 143 -17.14 27.74 7.12
CA LYS A 143 -18.61 27.53 7.04
C LYS A 143 -19.10 26.32 7.85
N GLY A 144 -18.24 25.33 8.11
CA GLY A 144 -18.54 24.21 9.01
C GLY A 144 -18.43 24.58 10.50
N ALA A 145 -17.62 25.58 10.82
CA ALA A 145 -17.42 26.08 12.18
C ALA A 145 -18.38 27.23 12.54
N LEU A 146 -18.94 27.93 11.55
CA LEU A 146 -19.99 28.93 11.72
C LEU A 146 -21.36 28.26 11.57
N SER A 147 -21.90 27.77 12.68
CA SER A 147 -23.28 27.28 12.73
C SER A 147 -24.25 28.32 12.13
N PRO A 148 -25.20 27.94 11.24
CA PRO A 148 -26.27 28.81 10.77
C PRO A 148 -27.16 29.35 11.90
N SER A 149 -27.04 28.80 13.12
CA SER A 149 -27.76 29.25 14.31
C SER A 149 -27.15 30.49 14.99
N ALA A 150 -26.06 31.06 14.49
CA ALA A 150 -25.43 32.25 15.08
C ALA A 150 -26.08 33.58 14.63
N TYR A 151 -26.98 33.58 13.64
CA TYR A 151 -27.85 34.72 13.37
C TYR A 151 -29.12 34.60 14.19
N GLN A 152 -29.05 35.06 15.44
CA GLN A 152 -30.26 35.37 16.20
C GLN A 152 -30.90 36.57 15.50
N GLN A 153 -31.98 36.34 14.74
CA GLN A 153 -32.86 37.42 14.31
C GLN A 153 -33.45 38.05 15.58
N GLU A 154 -32.90 39.17 16.01
CA GLU A 154 -33.53 40.03 17.00
C GLU A 154 -34.77 40.63 16.34
N PHE A 155 -35.93 40.12 16.72
CA PHE A 155 -37.18 40.83 16.48
C PHE A 155 -37.19 42.04 17.42
N GLU A 156 -37.42 43.24 16.89
CA GLU A 156 -37.82 44.39 17.68
C GLU A 156 -39.17 44.06 18.35
N ILE A 157 -39.09 43.45 19.53
CA ILE A 157 -40.17 43.53 20.49
C ILE A 157 -40.02 44.93 21.08
N ASP A 158 -41.06 45.77 20.93
CA ASP A 158 -41.17 47.06 21.62
C ASP A 158 -40.91 46.84 23.11
N ARG A 159 -39.65 47.06 23.50
CA ARG A 159 -39.21 47.11 24.87
C ARG A 159 -38.96 48.57 25.17
N ASP A 160 -40.03 49.20 25.64
CA ASP A 160 -39.96 50.48 26.32
C ASP A 160 -38.88 50.44 27.41
N PHE A 161 -37.86 51.27 27.20
CA PHE A 161 -37.13 52.06 28.18
C PHE A 161 -36.33 51.39 29.33
N PHE A 162 -35.06 51.84 29.38
CA PHE A 162 -34.07 51.83 30.48
C PHE A 162 -33.23 50.56 30.72
N GLY A 163 -32.00 50.57 30.16
CA GLY A 163 -30.83 50.93 30.97
C GLY A 163 -29.96 49.81 31.56
N CYS A 164 -28.87 49.54 30.84
CA CYS A 164 -27.47 49.47 31.32
C CYS A 164 -26.96 48.30 32.21
N ALA A 165 -25.76 47.86 31.80
CA ALA A 165 -24.66 47.23 32.56
C ALA A 165 -24.84 45.75 32.95
N SER A 166 -24.22 44.80 32.24
CA SER A 166 -22.79 44.43 32.17
C SER A 166 -22.36 43.41 33.24
N LEU A 167 -21.81 42.31 32.71
CA LEU A 167 -20.62 41.58 33.15
C LEU A 167 -20.77 40.46 34.20
N GLU A 168 -20.18 39.32 33.82
CA GLU A 168 -19.61 38.25 34.67
C GLU A 168 -20.62 37.41 35.48
N GLU A 169 -20.48 36.11 35.73
CA GLU A 169 -19.40 35.15 35.61
C GLU A 169 -20.02 33.74 35.79
N SER A 170 -19.51 32.75 35.08
CA SER A 170 -19.19 31.38 35.53
C SER A 170 -20.14 30.47 36.34
N VAL A 171 -19.82 29.18 36.18
CA VAL A 171 -19.99 28.02 37.07
C VAL A 171 -21.34 27.28 37.17
N THR A 172 -21.26 26.06 36.62
CA THR A 172 -21.51 24.77 37.28
C THR A 172 -22.94 24.21 37.35
N SER A 173 -23.05 23.05 36.69
CA SER A 173 -23.35 21.77 37.32
C SER A 173 -24.82 21.40 37.58
N THR A 174 -25.15 20.26 36.96
CA THR A 174 -25.72 19.09 37.66
C THR A 174 -27.24 18.99 37.68
N THR A 175 -27.70 18.06 36.82
CA THR A 175 -28.74 17.04 37.11
C THR A 175 -30.19 17.51 37.12
N LEU A 176 -31.22 16.73 36.74
CA LEU A 176 -31.38 15.31 36.41
C LEU A 176 -32.84 15.15 35.90
N TYR A 177 -33.06 14.02 35.23
CA TYR A 177 -34.33 13.28 35.13
C TYR A 177 -35.52 13.78 34.29
N ALA A 178 -36.01 12.78 33.54
CA ALA A 178 -37.40 12.46 33.25
C ALA A 178 -38.09 13.20 32.10
N SER A 179 -37.92 12.58 30.93
CA SER A 179 -38.94 12.30 29.90
C SER A 179 -40.41 12.51 30.31
N GLU A 180 -41.19 13.15 29.44
CA GLU A 180 -42.42 12.57 28.88
C GLU A 180 -42.95 13.36 27.68
N SER A 181 -43.64 12.64 26.81
CA SER A 181 -43.98 12.98 25.43
C SER A 181 -45.41 13.52 25.25
N CYS A 182 -45.58 14.33 24.21
CA CYS A 182 -46.76 14.48 23.33
C CYS A 182 -47.99 15.33 23.77
N THR A 183 -48.26 16.32 22.90
CA THR A 183 -49.51 17.00 22.43
C THR A 183 -50.84 16.23 22.61
N PRO A 184 -52.07 16.84 22.64
CA PRO A 184 -52.60 17.70 21.53
C PRO A 184 -53.74 18.75 21.79
N SER A 185 -53.80 19.73 20.87
CA SER A 185 -54.92 20.27 20.04
C SER A 185 -56.37 20.45 20.56
N SER A 186 -56.94 21.65 20.31
CA SER A 186 -58.29 21.87 19.72
C SER A 186 -58.49 23.37 19.35
N ARG A 187 -58.38 23.79 18.08
CA ARG A 187 -59.44 24.02 17.06
C ARG A 187 -60.75 24.65 17.57
N GLN A 188 -61.19 25.75 16.93
CA GLN A 188 -62.53 25.88 16.34
C GLN A 188 -62.67 27.08 15.39
N SER A 189 -63.43 26.88 14.31
CA SER A 189 -63.66 27.73 13.13
C SER A 189 -65.17 27.92 12.93
N ILE A 190 -65.63 29.04 12.36
CA ILE A 190 -66.92 29.25 11.64
C ILE A 190 -66.67 30.49 10.72
N ALA A 191 -66.63 30.50 9.38
CA ALA A 191 -67.44 29.99 8.26
C ALA A 191 -68.67 30.86 7.86
N SER A 192 -68.60 31.41 6.62
CA SER A 192 -69.70 31.58 5.62
C SER A 192 -70.61 32.84 5.65
N LEU A 193 -71.19 33.42 4.58
CA LEU A 193 -71.16 33.39 3.09
C LEU A 193 -72.22 34.47 2.55
N SER A 194 -71.89 35.40 1.61
CA SER A 194 -72.58 35.78 0.31
C SER A 194 -73.51 36.99 0.06
N SER A 195 -73.10 37.82 -0.92
CA SER A 195 -73.69 38.48 -2.14
C SER A 195 -75.10 39.11 -2.07
N VAL A 196 -75.41 40.31 -2.63
CA VAL A 196 -75.49 40.72 -4.06
C VAL A 196 -75.53 42.27 -4.30
N SER A 197 -74.98 42.73 -5.44
CA SER A 197 -74.80 44.10 -5.98
C SER A 197 -76.01 45.07 -6.16
N THR A 198 -75.65 46.37 -6.23
CA THR A 198 -76.19 47.50 -7.04
C THR A 198 -77.61 48.07 -6.81
N CYS A 199 -77.66 49.27 -6.20
CA CYS A 199 -78.39 50.43 -6.73
C CYS A 199 -77.63 51.72 -6.40
N THR A 200 -77.55 52.59 -7.41
CA THR A 200 -76.87 53.87 -7.45
C THR A 200 -77.70 54.97 -6.81
N ASP A 201 -76.98 55.95 -6.25
CA ASP A 201 -77.35 57.35 -6.04
C ASP A 201 -78.54 57.61 -5.10
N THR A 202 -78.32 58.11 -3.89
CA THR A 202 -77.84 59.50 -3.73
C THR A 202 -77.49 59.79 -2.27
N LEU A 203 -76.35 60.47 -2.06
CA LEU A 203 -76.01 61.31 -0.90
C LEU A 203 -75.48 60.63 0.39
N THR A 204 -74.31 59.99 0.27
CA THR A 204 -73.17 60.23 1.18
C THR A 204 -71.88 60.25 0.34
N PRO A 205 -70.89 61.11 0.62
CA PRO A 205 -69.66 61.20 -0.16
C PRO A 205 -68.79 59.98 0.15
N ARG A 206 -68.98 58.88 -0.59
CA ARG A 206 -68.41 57.58 -0.27
C ARG A 206 -66.97 57.44 -0.79
N GLY A 207 -66.12 58.39 -0.40
CA GLY A 207 -64.67 58.47 -0.64
C GLY A 207 -63.85 58.08 0.60
N SER A 208 -64.32 57.07 1.35
CA SER A 208 -63.63 56.54 2.52
C SER A 208 -63.47 55.03 2.34
N TRP A 209 -62.23 54.53 2.46
CA TRP A 209 -61.85 53.10 2.37
C TRP A 209 -62.61 52.20 3.36
N ALA A 210 -63.38 52.77 4.28
CA ALA A 210 -64.19 52.06 5.28
C ALA A 210 -65.69 51.93 4.91
N SER A 211 -66.09 52.14 3.65
CA SER A 211 -67.50 52.15 3.25
C SER A 211 -67.96 50.86 2.56
N PHE A 212 -67.68 49.70 3.16
CA PHE A 212 -68.14 48.39 2.70
C PHE A 212 -69.64 48.18 2.98
N ASP A 213 -70.41 47.87 1.94
CA ASP A 213 -71.81 47.43 2.05
C ASP A 213 -71.87 45.88 2.06
N LEU A 214 -71.81 45.31 3.26
CA LEU A 214 -71.73 43.85 3.52
C LEU A 214 -72.94 43.04 3.04
N ARG A 215 -73.98 43.68 2.51
CA ARG A 215 -75.16 42.98 1.96
C ARG A 215 -74.97 42.59 0.49
N SER A 216 -73.88 43.04 -0.14
CA SER A 216 -73.65 42.90 -1.58
C SER A 216 -72.40 42.13 -2.03
N SER A 217 -71.53 41.72 -1.10
CA SER A 217 -70.22 41.11 -1.40
C SER A 217 -70.33 39.61 -1.72
N VAL A 218 -70.05 39.23 -2.97
CA VAL A 218 -70.01 37.82 -3.43
C VAL A 218 -69.17 36.95 -2.50
N ASN A 219 -69.62 35.71 -2.26
CA ASN A 219 -68.80 34.71 -1.57
C ASN A 219 -67.43 34.57 -2.21
N ASP A 220 -66.39 34.50 -1.38
CA ASP A 220 -65.13 33.94 -1.85
C ASP A 220 -65.38 32.50 -2.33
N PRO A 221 -64.83 32.10 -3.49
CA PRO A 221 -64.89 30.72 -3.93
C PRO A 221 -64.28 29.83 -2.84
N LEU A 222 -64.94 28.71 -2.53
CA LEU A 222 -64.44 27.75 -1.56
C LEU A 222 -63.03 27.32 -1.97
N ILE A 223 -62.05 27.53 -1.08
CA ILE A 223 -60.68 27.07 -1.30
C ILE A 223 -60.74 25.54 -1.46
N PRO A 224 -60.37 24.97 -2.61
CA PRO A 224 -60.35 23.53 -2.82
C PRO A 224 -59.48 22.86 -1.74
N GLY A 225 -60.02 21.86 -1.05
CA GLY A 225 -59.29 21.11 -0.01
C GLY A 225 -59.33 21.71 1.41
N LEU A 226 -60.02 22.83 1.67
CA LEU A 226 -60.10 23.42 3.03
C LEU A 226 -60.85 22.53 4.04
N LEU A 227 -61.80 21.71 3.57
CA LEU A 227 -62.57 20.76 4.38
C LEU A 227 -62.05 19.33 4.27
N ASP A 228 -61.00 19.10 3.47
CA ASP A 228 -60.37 17.78 3.40
C ASP A 228 -59.66 17.51 4.73
N ARG A 229 -59.99 16.38 5.36
CA ARG A 229 -59.34 15.93 6.59
C ARG A 229 -57.97 15.34 6.27
N VAL A 230 -57.05 16.20 5.85
CA VAL A 230 -55.63 15.87 5.74
C VAL A 230 -55.02 15.96 7.14
N ALA A 231 -54.16 15.01 7.50
CA ALA A 231 -53.52 15.04 8.80
C ALA A 231 -52.62 16.29 8.92
N PRO A 232 -52.54 16.95 10.09
CA PRO A 232 -51.73 18.16 10.27
C PRO A 232 -50.29 17.96 9.80
N GLU A 233 -49.74 16.77 10.03
CA GLU A 233 -48.36 16.45 9.63
C GLU A 233 -48.19 16.47 8.11
N THR A 234 -49.19 16.05 7.32
CA THR A 234 -49.10 16.04 5.85
C THR A 234 -49.22 17.45 5.27
N ILE A 235 -50.00 18.31 5.93
CA ILE A 235 -50.10 19.73 5.59
C ILE A 235 -48.78 20.44 5.91
N ASP A 236 -48.21 20.19 7.08
CA ASP A 236 -46.93 20.78 7.49
C ASP A 236 -45.80 20.34 6.57
N GLN A 237 -45.76 19.06 6.19
CA GLN A 237 -44.79 18.53 5.23
C GLN A 237 -44.97 19.14 3.84
N SER A 238 -46.21 19.29 3.35
CA SER A 238 -46.48 19.95 2.08
C SER A 238 -46.11 21.44 2.12
N ASN A 239 -46.39 22.13 3.22
CA ASN A 239 -46.02 23.53 3.42
C ASN A 239 -44.51 23.71 3.57
N GLU A 240 -43.82 22.76 4.19
CA GLU A 240 -42.35 22.71 4.24
C GLU A 240 -41.78 22.51 2.83
N SER A 241 -42.29 21.54 2.07
CA SER A 241 -41.89 21.34 0.66
C SER A 241 -42.12 22.59 -0.18
N LYS A 242 -43.30 23.22 -0.08
CA LYS A 242 -43.58 24.49 -0.80
C LYS A 242 -42.70 25.65 -0.35
N ARG A 243 -42.36 25.72 0.94
CA ARG A 243 -41.38 26.69 1.47
C ARG A 243 -39.96 26.42 0.99
N LEU A 244 -39.67 25.24 0.47
CA LEU A 244 -38.36 24.87 -0.08
C LEU A 244 -38.31 24.99 -1.61
N GLU A 245 -39.45 24.89 -2.30
CA GLU A 245 -39.54 24.91 -3.78
C GLU A 245 -39.00 26.20 -4.42
N GLU A 246 -39.17 27.37 -3.78
CA GLU A 246 -38.68 28.67 -4.31
C GLU A 246 -37.88 29.50 -3.30
N ARG A 247 -37.36 28.88 -2.25
CA ARG A 247 -36.56 29.61 -1.26
C ARG A 247 -35.16 29.90 -1.82
N GLN A 248 -34.92 31.16 -2.14
CA GLN A 248 -33.57 31.63 -2.43
C GLN A 248 -32.65 31.35 -1.23
N GLN A 249 -31.58 30.59 -1.45
CA GLN A 249 -30.66 30.17 -0.39
C GLN A 249 -29.92 31.36 0.26
N ALA A 250 -29.76 32.47 -0.48
CA ALA A 250 -29.26 33.74 0.01
C ALA A 250 -29.96 34.89 -0.72
N LEU A 251 -30.60 35.81 0.01
CA LEU A 251 -31.24 37.00 -0.56
C LEU A 251 -30.23 38.04 -1.11
N PHE A 252 -29.00 38.04 -0.57
CA PHE A 252 -27.91 38.89 -1.00
C PHE A 252 -26.62 38.05 -1.09
N SER A 253 -26.37 37.46 -2.25
CA SER A 253 -25.04 36.92 -2.51
C SER A 253 -24.12 38.06 -2.92
N LEU A 254 -23.22 38.48 -2.04
CA LEU A 254 -22.22 39.53 -2.31
C LEU A 254 -21.29 39.16 -3.49
N TYR A 255 -21.24 37.86 -3.83
CA TYR A 255 -20.55 37.32 -4.99
C TYR A 255 -21.55 36.50 -5.81
N PRO A 256 -21.56 36.60 -7.15
CA PRO A 256 -22.32 35.68 -7.99
C PRO A 256 -21.96 34.23 -7.62
N GLU A 257 -22.94 33.33 -7.57
CA GLU A 257 -22.60 31.91 -7.58
C GLU A 257 -21.85 31.64 -8.88
N ALA A 258 -20.57 31.30 -8.76
CA ALA A 258 -19.77 30.93 -9.92
C ALA A 258 -20.42 29.70 -10.55
N ASP A 259 -20.72 29.79 -11.85
CA ASP A 259 -21.21 28.65 -12.61
C ASP A 259 -20.24 27.48 -12.40
N PRO A 260 -20.67 26.25 -12.10
CA PRO A 260 -19.76 25.10 -11.97
C PRO A 260 -18.86 24.91 -13.21
N GLU A 261 -19.27 25.42 -14.38
CA GLU A 261 -18.46 25.46 -15.60
C GLU A 261 -17.36 26.54 -15.58
N ASP A 262 -17.54 27.63 -14.84
CA ASP A 262 -16.59 28.74 -14.65
C ASP A 262 -15.63 28.51 -13.45
N ALA A 263 -15.78 27.39 -12.75
CA ALA A 263 -14.89 27.04 -11.64
C ALA A 263 -13.47 26.80 -12.16
N VAL A 264 -12.61 27.83 -12.04
CA VAL A 264 -11.17 27.71 -12.28
C VAL A 264 -10.68 26.43 -11.63
N GLU A 265 -10.12 25.57 -12.46
CA GLU A 265 -9.73 24.22 -12.11
C GLU A 265 -8.90 24.22 -10.81
N LYS A 266 -9.45 23.61 -9.76
CA LYS A 266 -8.82 23.58 -8.45
C LYS A 266 -7.64 22.62 -8.47
N ARG A 267 -6.42 23.15 -8.44
CA ARG A 267 -5.21 22.34 -8.20
C ARG A 267 -5.25 21.84 -6.76
N LEU A 268 -5.55 20.56 -6.57
CA LEU A 268 -5.39 19.91 -5.26
C LEU A 268 -3.93 20.08 -4.81
N PRO A 269 -3.69 20.38 -3.52
CA PRO A 269 -2.33 20.44 -3.00
C PRO A 269 -1.67 19.07 -3.17
N ALA A 270 -0.42 19.05 -3.63
CA ALA A 270 0.29 17.78 -3.78
C ALA A 270 0.51 17.15 -2.40
N GLU A 271 0.34 15.83 -2.33
CA GLU A 271 0.55 15.08 -1.11
C GLU A 271 2.04 14.85 -0.85
N ILE A 272 2.40 14.70 0.42
CA ILE A 272 3.78 14.41 0.80
C ILE A 272 4.08 12.96 0.39
N PRO A 273 5.19 12.68 -0.33
CA PRO A 273 5.54 11.31 -0.72
C PRO A 273 5.69 10.40 0.50
N MET A 274 4.91 9.34 0.58
CA MET A 274 4.89 8.39 1.69
C MET A 274 4.66 6.95 1.21
N GLU A 275 5.31 5.99 1.87
CA GLU A 275 5.06 4.56 1.62
C GLU A 275 3.57 4.26 1.87
N HIS A 276 2.99 3.44 1.00
CA HIS A 276 1.60 3.05 1.15
C HIS A 276 1.48 2.09 2.33
N LEU A 277 0.59 2.40 3.26
CA LEU A 277 0.25 1.54 4.39
C LEU A 277 -1.23 1.20 4.28
N GLY A 278 -1.55 -0.09 4.14
CA GLY A 278 -2.94 -0.57 4.12
C GLY A 278 -3.59 -0.49 5.49
N ASN A 279 -4.78 -1.10 5.64
CA ASN A 279 -5.43 -1.23 6.95
C ASN A 279 -4.59 -2.17 7.81
N ARG A 280 -4.17 -1.71 8.98
CA ARG A 280 -3.14 -2.42 9.75
C ARG A 280 -3.73 -3.08 10.99
N ILE A 281 -3.39 -4.35 11.20
CA ILE A 281 -3.78 -5.12 12.39
C ILE A 281 -2.55 -5.53 13.18
N HIS A 282 -2.58 -5.33 14.49
CA HIS A 282 -1.58 -5.79 15.44
C HIS A 282 -2.00 -7.14 16.02
N VAL A 283 -1.12 -8.13 15.90
CA VAL A 283 -1.34 -9.51 16.34
C VAL A 283 -0.26 -9.90 17.34
N LYS A 284 -0.65 -10.21 18.57
CA LYS A 284 0.24 -10.55 19.68
C LYS A 284 -0.03 -11.97 20.16
N CYS A 285 1.00 -12.82 20.14
CA CYS A 285 0.93 -14.13 20.76
C CYS A 285 1.20 -14.01 22.27
N LEU A 286 0.16 -14.20 23.08
CA LEU A 286 0.25 -14.15 24.54
C LEU A 286 0.72 -15.49 25.13
N GLN A 287 0.30 -16.60 24.53
CA GLN A 287 0.62 -17.94 25.00
C GLN A 287 0.49 -18.96 23.87
N LEU A 288 1.42 -19.91 23.82
CA LEU A 288 1.30 -21.16 23.06
C LEU A 288 1.69 -22.29 24.00
N LYS A 289 0.73 -23.15 24.34
CA LYS A 289 0.90 -24.23 25.31
C LYS A 289 0.23 -25.50 24.81
N LEU A 290 1.01 -26.57 24.65
CA LEU A 290 0.48 -27.91 24.46
C LEU A 290 0.26 -28.55 25.83
N GLU A 291 -0.69 -29.49 25.94
CA GLU A 291 -0.90 -30.18 27.21
C GLU A 291 0.32 -31.03 27.62
N LEU A 292 1.08 -31.52 26.64
CA LEU A 292 2.36 -32.19 26.85
C LEU A 292 3.49 -31.27 26.36
N GLU A 293 4.31 -30.75 27.28
CA GLU A 293 5.47 -29.91 26.97
C GLU A 293 6.77 -30.71 27.19
N VAL A 294 7.24 -31.40 26.15
CA VAL A 294 8.44 -32.26 26.22
C VAL A 294 9.53 -31.88 25.22
N GLU A 295 9.21 -31.04 24.25
CA GLU A 295 10.11 -30.68 23.15
C GLU A 295 9.84 -29.26 22.63
N PRO A 296 10.80 -28.65 21.90
CA PRO A 296 10.61 -27.33 21.31
C PRO A 296 9.56 -27.32 20.18
N ILE A 297 8.67 -26.34 20.20
CA ILE A 297 7.66 -26.09 19.17
C ILE A 297 7.91 -24.74 18.53
N PHE A 298 7.83 -24.68 17.21
CA PHE A 298 8.00 -23.47 16.41
C PHE A 298 6.68 -23.15 15.73
N ALA A 299 6.33 -21.88 15.68
CA ALA A 299 5.10 -21.43 15.06
C ALA A 299 5.39 -20.41 13.97
N SER A 300 4.56 -20.44 12.92
CA SER A 300 4.47 -19.36 11.94
C SER A 300 3.02 -18.95 11.76
N MET A 301 2.79 -17.68 11.45
CA MET A 301 1.47 -17.19 11.08
C MET A 301 1.53 -16.29 9.84
N ALA A 302 0.49 -16.38 9.00
CA ALA A 302 0.33 -15.55 7.82
C ALA A 302 -1.16 -15.37 7.50
N ILE A 303 -1.48 -14.32 6.75
CA ILE A 303 -2.84 -14.03 6.31
C ILE A 303 -3.08 -14.64 4.93
N TYR A 304 -4.21 -15.32 4.81
CA TYR A 304 -4.69 -15.95 3.59
C TYR A 304 -6.04 -15.35 3.21
N ASP A 305 -6.20 -15.04 1.93
CA ASP A 305 -7.46 -14.68 1.32
C ASP A 305 -8.05 -15.92 0.63
N ALA A 306 -9.09 -16.50 1.22
CA ALA A 306 -9.71 -17.71 0.67
C ALA A 306 -10.53 -17.42 -0.59
N LYS A 307 -11.01 -16.18 -0.76
CA LYS A 307 -11.79 -15.78 -1.93
C LYS A 307 -10.90 -15.70 -3.17
N GLU A 308 -9.75 -15.04 -3.03
CA GLU A 308 -8.76 -14.89 -4.11
C GLU A 308 -7.79 -16.09 -4.19
N ARG A 309 -7.88 -17.04 -3.24
CA ARG A 309 -7.02 -18.23 -3.11
C ARG A 309 -5.53 -17.86 -3.11
N LYS A 310 -5.19 -16.79 -2.39
CA LYS A 310 -3.83 -16.24 -2.32
C LYS A 310 -3.39 -16.03 -0.87
N LYS A 311 -2.11 -16.29 -0.60
CA LYS A 311 -1.44 -15.87 0.63
C LYS A 311 -1.08 -14.40 0.47
N ILE A 312 -1.56 -13.54 1.36
CA ILE A 312 -1.45 -12.08 1.21
C ILE A 312 -0.43 -11.45 2.17
N SER A 313 0.33 -12.25 2.92
CA SER A 313 1.40 -11.75 3.79
C SER A 313 2.61 -12.68 3.81
N GLU A 314 3.77 -12.14 4.18
CA GLU A 314 4.95 -12.91 4.61
C GLU A 314 4.62 -13.75 5.87
N ASN A 315 5.39 -14.81 6.10
CA ASN A 315 5.35 -15.59 7.34
C ASN A 315 5.97 -14.82 8.53
N PHE A 316 5.19 -14.63 9.59
CA PHE A 316 5.73 -14.25 10.89
C PHE A 316 6.12 -15.49 11.70
N TYR A 317 7.42 -15.71 11.92
CA TYR A 317 7.95 -16.81 12.73
C TYR A 317 8.10 -16.40 14.20
N PHE A 318 7.59 -17.22 15.12
CA PHE A 318 7.69 -16.99 16.56
C PHE A 318 7.74 -18.31 17.35
N ASP A 319 8.10 -18.23 18.64
CA ASP A 319 8.01 -19.37 19.55
C ASP A 319 7.80 -18.94 21.01
N MET A 320 7.31 -19.88 21.82
CA MET A 320 7.04 -19.72 23.26
C MET A 320 7.89 -20.67 24.10
N ASN A 321 9.01 -21.15 23.56
CA ASN A 321 9.80 -22.19 24.22
C ASN A 321 10.42 -21.68 25.52
N SER A 322 10.25 -22.47 26.58
CA SER A 322 10.95 -22.24 27.85
C SER A 322 12.46 -22.37 27.65
N GLU A 323 13.24 -21.79 28.56
CA GLU A 323 14.70 -21.85 28.48
C GLU A 323 15.21 -23.29 28.46
N SER A 324 14.56 -24.21 29.19
CA SER A 324 14.92 -25.63 29.19
C SER A 324 14.74 -26.29 27.82
N LEU A 325 13.68 -25.94 27.08
CA LEU A 325 13.45 -26.48 25.74
C LEU A 325 14.45 -25.89 24.75
N ARG A 326 14.74 -24.58 24.85
CA ARG A 326 15.78 -23.94 24.03
C ARG A 326 17.16 -24.56 24.24
N ARG A 327 17.51 -24.95 25.48
CA ARG A 327 18.77 -25.64 25.78
C ARG A 327 18.95 -26.97 25.04
N MET A 328 17.85 -27.64 24.65
CA MET A 328 17.93 -28.87 23.87
C MET A 328 18.49 -28.66 22.45
N LEU A 329 18.59 -27.41 21.97
CA LEU A 329 19.01 -27.05 20.61
C LEU A 329 20.37 -26.34 20.56
N VAL A 330 21.07 -26.21 21.69
CA VAL A 330 22.33 -25.45 21.80
C VAL A 330 23.41 -25.97 20.86
N GLY A 331 23.41 -27.27 20.53
CA GLY A 331 24.34 -27.84 19.55
C GLY A 331 24.09 -27.44 18.09
N HIS A 332 22.91 -26.88 17.78
CA HIS A 332 22.48 -26.56 16.40
C HIS A 332 22.25 -25.06 16.18
N LEU A 333 22.08 -24.28 17.25
CA LEU A 333 21.82 -22.85 17.18
C LEU A 333 22.98 -22.11 17.87
N PRO A 334 23.78 -21.31 17.15
CA PRO A 334 24.97 -20.68 17.73
C PRO A 334 24.60 -19.57 18.73
N PHE A 335 23.62 -18.74 18.39
CA PHE A 335 23.06 -17.69 19.23
C PHE A 335 21.67 -17.29 18.70
N SER A 336 20.99 -16.39 19.42
CA SER A 336 19.71 -15.83 19.00
C SER A 336 19.73 -14.32 19.11
N ASP A 337 19.41 -13.62 18.02
CA ASP A 337 19.29 -12.16 18.02
C ASP A 337 17.93 -11.71 18.51
N ILE A 338 17.85 -10.49 19.05
CA ILE A 338 16.60 -9.99 19.60
C ILE A 338 15.52 -9.79 18.53
N SER A 339 15.93 -9.50 17.30
CA SER A 339 15.04 -9.41 16.15
C SER A 339 14.29 -10.73 15.92
N THR A 340 14.88 -11.90 16.15
CA THR A 340 14.20 -13.21 15.96
C THR A 340 13.37 -13.67 17.15
N GLN A 341 13.35 -12.90 18.25
CA GLN A 341 12.62 -13.20 19.48
C GLN A 341 11.25 -12.50 19.58
N ALA A 342 10.81 -11.85 18.50
CA ALA A 342 9.53 -11.19 18.39
C ALA A 342 8.36 -12.15 18.65
N ARG A 343 7.31 -11.63 19.30
CA ARG A 343 6.06 -12.35 19.62
C ARG A 343 4.82 -11.62 19.12
N GLU A 344 5.06 -10.48 18.49
CA GLU A 344 4.07 -9.52 18.05
C GLU A 344 4.40 -9.11 16.63
N ALA A 345 3.36 -9.03 15.81
CA ALA A 345 3.47 -8.70 14.40
C ALA A 345 2.39 -7.71 13.99
N ILE A 346 2.69 -6.90 12.99
CA ILE A 346 1.75 -5.99 12.34
C ILE A 346 1.56 -6.47 10.90
N PHE A 347 0.32 -6.69 10.52
CA PHE A 347 -0.05 -7.08 9.16
C PHE A 347 -0.80 -5.94 8.48
N ASP A 348 -0.40 -5.64 7.25
CA ASP A 348 -1.03 -4.61 6.43
C ASP A 348 -1.99 -5.26 5.43
N ILE A 349 -3.18 -4.66 5.24
CA ILE A 349 -4.27 -5.18 4.40
C ILE A 349 -4.87 -4.03 3.59
N THR A 350 -4.40 -3.85 2.37
CA THR A 350 -4.80 -2.72 1.51
C THR A 350 -6.16 -2.92 0.86
N ASN A 351 -6.47 -4.14 0.40
CA ASN A 351 -7.72 -4.46 -0.30
C ASN A 351 -8.42 -5.62 0.41
N PRO A 352 -9.05 -5.36 1.57
CA PRO A 352 -9.52 -6.42 2.45
C PRO A 352 -10.73 -7.17 1.86
N SER A 353 -10.63 -8.51 1.78
CA SER A 353 -11.74 -9.38 1.38
C SER A 353 -12.58 -9.81 2.58
N ASN A 354 -13.81 -10.26 2.35
CA ASN A 354 -14.66 -10.81 3.41
C ASN A 354 -14.31 -12.26 3.80
N GLU A 355 -13.24 -12.83 3.25
CA GLU A 355 -12.80 -14.21 3.49
C GLU A 355 -11.32 -14.29 3.92
N LEU A 356 -10.95 -13.43 4.87
CA LEU A 356 -9.60 -13.37 5.42
C LEU A 356 -9.41 -14.31 6.61
N TYR A 357 -8.31 -15.07 6.60
CA TYR A 357 -7.95 -16.01 7.66
C TYR A 357 -6.51 -15.81 8.10
N LEU A 358 -6.30 -15.76 9.41
CA LEU A 358 -4.96 -15.88 10.00
C LEU A 358 -4.68 -17.37 10.22
N VAL A 359 -3.77 -17.93 9.43
CA VAL A 359 -3.39 -19.34 9.51
C VAL A 359 -2.13 -19.45 10.34
N ILE A 360 -2.13 -20.38 11.30
CA ILE A 360 -1.00 -20.66 12.19
C ILE A 360 -0.53 -22.09 11.96
N ARG A 361 0.73 -22.27 11.61
CA ARG A 361 1.37 -23.58 11.44
C ARG A 361 2.33 -23.85 12.58
N LEU A 362 2.36 -25.08 13.06
CA LEU A 362 3.27 -25.57 14.09
C LEU A 362 4.23 -26.59 13.48
N GLU A 363 5.50 -26.45 13.83
CA GLU A 363 6.59 -27.35 13.48
C GLU A 363 7.27 -27.86 14.75
N LYS A 364 7.84 -29.07 14.67
CA LYS A 364 8.68 -29.66 15.70
C LYS A 364 10.00 -30.16 15.12
N VAL A 365 10.93 -30.58 15.97
CA VAL A 365 12.14 -31.28 15.52
C VAL A 365 11.75 -32.60 14.82
N LEU A 366 12.47 -32.96 13.76
CA LEU A 366 12.26 -34.21 13.03
C LEU A 366 12.43 -35.44 13.94
N GLN A 367 11.41 -36.30 14.03
CA GLN A 367 11.40 -37.49 14.93
C GLN A 367 10.94 -38.80 14.26
N GLY A 368 10.83 -38.84 12.94
CA GLY A 368 10.35 -40.01 12.21
C GLY A 368 8.89 -39.88 11.81
N ASP A 369 8.09 -40.95 11.94
CA ASP A 369 6.68 -40.94 11.55
C ASP A 369 5.89 -39.96 12.43
N ILE A 370 5.12 -39.09 11.77
CA ILE A 370 4.25 -38.12 12.45
C ILE A 370 3.14 -38.83 13.24
N LYS A 371 2.68 -40.02 12.83
CA LYS A 371 1.68 -40.80 13.56
C LYS A 371 2.20 -41.21 14.94
N ASP A 372 3.42 -41.70 15.00
CA ASP A 372 4.07 -42.12 16.25
C ASP A 372 4.46 -40.90 17.10
N SER A 373 4.91 -39.83 16.45
CA SER A 373 5.34 -38.60 17.11
C SER A 373 4.20 -37.83 17.78
N VAL A 374 2.97 -37.95 17.26
CA VAL A 374 1.77 -37.29 17.80
C VAL A 374 1.06 -38.15 18.85
N GLU A 375 1.26 -39.47 18.85
CA GLU A 375 0.60 -40.40 19.77
C GLU A 375 0.73 -40.00 21.26
N PRO A 376 1.89 -39.56 21.79
CA PRO A 376 2.02 -39.15 23.19
C PRO A 376 1.15 -37.96 23.57
N TYR A 377 0.82 -37.08 22.61
CA TYR A 377 0.02 -35.89 22.83
C TYR A 377 -1.48 -36.20 22.91
N MET A 378 -1.91 -37.30 22.30
CA MET A 378 -3.31 -37.69 22.15
C MET A 378 -3.82 -38.65 23.24
N LYS A 379 -2.91 -39.27 24.00
CA LYS A 379 -3.28 -40.21 25.06
C LYS A 379 -3.71 -39.48 26.33
N ASP A 380 -4.67 -40.05 27.05
CA ASP A 380 -5.18 -39.50 28.31
C ASP A 380 -4.16 -39.62 29.45
N ASP A 381 -3.40 -40.74 29.52
CA ASP A 381 -2.40 -41.02 30.57
C ASP A 381 -1.02 -40.35 30.31
N LYS A 382 -0.99 -39.02 30.17
CA LYS A 382 0.21 -38.27 29.74
C LYS A 382 1.40 -38.43 30.66
N ASP A 383 1.19 -38.47 31.97
CA ASP A 383 2.26 -38.51 32.97
C ASP A 383 3.12 -39.77 32.86
N LYS A 384 2.52 -40.92 32.54
CA LYS A 384 3.24 -42.19 32.38
C LYS A 384 4.20 -42.18 31.19
N TYR A 385 3.86 -41.46 30.12
CA TYR A 385 4.66 -41.41 28.90
C TYR A 385 5.57 -40.17 28.83
N ARG A 386 5.38 -39.20 29.72
CA ARG A 386 6.08 -37.91 29.72
C ARG A 386 7.60 -38.05 29.75
N ASP A 387 8.14 -38.82 30.69
CA ASP A 387 9.60 -38.96 30.85
C ASP A 387 10.24 -39.67 29.65
N LYS A 388 9.58 -40.73 29.16
CA LYS A 388 10.01 -41.44 27.95
C LYS A 388 9.95 -40.54 26.72
N ALA A 389 8.87 -39.79 26.54
CA ALA A 389 8.71 -38.86 25.42
C ALA A 389 9.74 -37.73 25.49
N LYS A 390 10.00 -37.18 26.68
CA LYS A 390 11.02 -36.14 26.91
C LYS A 390 12.44 -36.64 26.64
N SER A 391 12.78 -37.84 27.10
CA SER A 391 14.09 -38.44 26.82
C SER A 391 14.26 -38.69 25.31
N ASN A 392 13.23 -39.21 24.65
CA ASN A 392 13.27 -39.44 23.20
C ASN A 392 13.40 -38.11 22.43
N ALA A 393 12.65 -37.08 22.84
CA ALA A 393 12.74 -35.77 22.24
C ALA A 393 14.13 -35.13 22.43
N ALA A 394 14.75 -35.29 23.60
CA ALA A 394 16.11 -34.83 23.86
C ALA A 394 17.13 -35.49 22.92
N ASP A 395 17.07 -36.82 22.76
CA ASP A 395 17.92 -37.56 21.83
C ASP A 395 17.77 -37.06 20.37
N PHE A 396 16.55 -36.73 19.95
CA PHE A 396 16.31 -36.19 18.61
C PHE A 396 16.71 -34.72 18.47
N CYS A 397 16.54 -33.89 19.50
CA CYS A 397 17.00 -32.50 19.47
C CYS A 397 18.52 -32.42 19.39
N ASP A 398 19.23 -33.29 20.10
CA ASP A 398 20.69 -33.37 20.06
C ASP A 398 21.21 -33.79 18.66
N ARG A 399 20.54 -34.72 17.99
CA ARG A 399 21.00 -35.24 16.68
C ARG A 399 20.44 -34.48 15.48
N LEU A 400 19.15 -34.16 15.51
CA LEU A 400 18.36 -33.64 14.38
C LEU A 400 17.80 -32.23 14.64
N GLY A 401 18.27 -31.53 15.66
CA GLY A 401 17.75 -30.21 16.07
C GLY A 401 17.76 -29.14 14.98
N LYS A 402 18.57 -29.33 13.93
CA LYS A 402 18.62 -28.53 12.70
C LYS A 402 17.40 -28.70 11.77
N TYR A 403 16.78 -29.88 11.74
CA TYR A 403 15.67 -30.18 10.83
C TYR A 403 14.32 -30.10 11.54
N ARG A 404 13.37 -29.49 10.84
CA ARG A 404 11.98 -29.38 11.28
C ARG A 404 11.11 -30.37 10.51
N MET A 405 9.99 -30.77 11.12
CA MET A 405 8.92 -31.49 10.45
C MET A 405 7.58 -30.81 10.75
N PRO A 406 6.62 -30.86 9.81
CA PRO A 406 5.30 -30.30 10.04
C PRO A 406 4.59 -31.06 11.17
N PHE A 407 3.93 -30.34 12.08
CA PHE A 407 3.31 -30.94 13.26
C PHE A 407 1.79 -30.76 13.29
N ALA A 408 1.35 -29.51 13.26
CA ALA A 408 -0.07 -29.15 13.37
C ALA A 408 -0.35 -27.81 12.71
N TRP A 409 -1.62 -27.49 12.52
CA TRP A 409 -2.03 -26.17 12.05
C TRP A 409 -3.39 -25.78 12.64
N THR A 410 -3.70 -24.50 12.59
CA THR A 410 -5.02 -23.96 12.95
C THR A 410 -5.27 -22.67 12.17
N GLY A 411 -6.48 -22.13 12.22
CA GLY A 411 -6.81 -20.89 11.56
C GLY A 411 -7.89 -20.11 12.27
N ILE A 412 -7.83 -18.79 12.13
CA ILE A 412 -8.77 -17.83 12.74
C ILE A 412 -9.43 -17.04 11.62
N TYR A 413 -10.75 -17.02 11.58
CA TYR A 413 -11.50 -16.23 10.61
C TYR A 413 -11.56 -14.76 11.06
N LEU A 414 -10.83 -13.88 10.37
CA LEU A 414 -10.60 -12.50 10.81
C LEU A 414 -11.84 -11.61 10.65
N THR A 415 -12.67 -11.85 9.64
CA THR A 415 -13.86 -11.03 9.38
C THR A 415 -14.87 -11.05 10.54
N ASN A 416 -14.98 -12.16 11.29
CA ASN A 416 -15.83 -12.20 12.49
C ASN A 416 -15.34 -11.24 13.58
N ILE A 417 -14.01 -11.08 13.69
CA ILE A 417 -13.35 -10.20 14.66
C ILE A 417 -13.64 -8.75 14.29
N PHE A 418 -13.46 -8.39 13.03
CA PHE A 418 -13.71 -7.02 12.54
C PHE A 418 -15.19 -6.62 12.67
N ASN A 419 -16.11 -7.58 12.52
CA ASN A 419 -17.55 -7.33 12.64
C ASN A 419 -18.07 -7.27 14.08
N GLY A 420 -17.24 -7.62 15.08
CA GLY A 420 -17.65 -7.65 16.49
C GLY A 420 -18.69 -8.72 16.83
N ASP A 421 -18.78 -9.81 16.06
CA ASP A 421 -19.61 -10.96 16.43
C ASP A 421 -18.97 -11.65 17.64
N ASN A 422 -19.47 -11.34 18.83
CA ASN A 422 -18.98 -11.87 20.10
C ASN A 422 -18.93 -13.41 20.07
N ILE A 423 -17.71 -13.97 20.22
CA ILE A 423 -17.43 -15.38 20.51
C ILE A 423 -17.80 -15.69 22.00
N GLU A 424 -18.96 -15.24 22.47
CA GLU A 424 -19.45 -15.55 23.82
C GLU A 424 -20.50 -16.67 23.80
N ASN A 425 -21.19 -16.91 22.69
CA ASN A 425 -22.24 -17.92 22.59
C ASN A 425 -21.75 -19.37 22.47
N ASP A 426 -20.45 -19.61 22.21
CA ASP A 426 -19.90 -20.99 22.11
C ASP A 426 -19.38 -21.55 23.44
N ARG A 427 -19.35 -20.75 24.52
CA ARG A 427 -18.88 -21.22 25.84
C ARG A 427 -19.83 -22.20 26.54
N GLU A 428 -21.12 -22.21 26.20
CA GLU A 428 -22.10 -23.12 26.83
C GLU A 428 -22.26 -24.46 26.10
N SER A 429 -21.71 -24.62 24.89
CA SER A 429 -21.82 -25.87 24.11
C SER A 429 -20.72 -26.90 24.41
N MET A 430 -19.76 -26.58 25.29
CA MET A 430 -18.60 -27.44 25.59
C MET A 430 -18.57 -28.02 27.01
N SER A 431 -19.52 -27.68 27.88
CA SER A 431 -19.53 -28.14 29.29
C SER A 431 -20.47 -29.31 29.59
N SER A 432 -21.25 -29.82 28.64
CA SER A 432 -22.27 -30.86 28.89
C SER A 432 -21.86 -32.29 28.54
N ALA A 433 -20.59 -32.55 28.19
CA ALA A 433 -20.12 -33.91 27.87
C ALA A 433 -19.41 -34.58 29.05
N SER A 434 -20.03 -34.64 30.23
CA SER A 434 -19.54 -35.44 31.37
C SER A 434 -20.63 -35.69 32.42
N SER A 435 -21.53 -36.65 32.19
CA SER A 435 -22.02 -37.58 33.24
C SER A 435 -23.14 -38.52 32.76
N SER A 436 -22.84 -39.81 32.90
CA SER A 436 -23.73 -40.92 33.29
C SER A 436 -24.98 -41.28 32.46
N ASN A 437 -24.86 -42.43 31.80
CA ASN A 437 -25.83 -43.54 31.71
C ASN A 437 -27.12 -43.40 32.54
N SER A 438 -28.28 -43.49 31.86
CA SER A 438 -29.41 -44.27 32.35
C SER A 438 -30.29 -44.73 31.19
N LEU A 439 -30.64 -46.00 31.25
CA LEU A 439 -31.48 -46.74 30.33
C LEU A 439 -32.93 -46.19 30.37
N ASP A 440 -33.59 -46.05 29.22
CA ASP A 440 -34.92 -46.64 28.98
C ASP A 440 -35.47 -46.41 27.55
N ARG A 441 -35.45 -47.49 26.78
CA ARG A 441 -36.57 -48.08 26.02
C ARG A 441 -37.74 -47.17 25.53
N LYS A 442 -37.81 -47.02 24.19
CA LYS A 442 -38.93 -47.37 23.26
C LYS A 442 -39.51 -46.25 22.38
N SER A 443 -39.74 -46.68 21.13
CA SER A 443 -40.77 -46.30 20.14
C SER A 443 -40.77 -44.94 19.47
N SER A 444 -40.53 -44.99 18.17
CA SER A 444 -40.99 -44.07 17.13
C SER A 444 -42.53 -43.92 17.13
N THR A 445 -43.06 -42.69 17.06
CA THR A 445 -44.25 -42.32 16.26
C THR A 445 -44.46 -40.79 16.21
N SER A 446 -44.59 -40.29 14.98
CA SER A 446 -45.51 -39.23 14.49
C SER A 446 -45.55 -37.82 15.09
N SER A 447 -45.09 -36.89 14.25
CA SER A 447 -45.74 -35.63 13.84
C SER A 447 -47.26 -35.53 14.13
N PHE A 448 -47.67 -34.95 15.27
CA PHE A 448 -49.03 -34.39 15.40
C PHE A 448 -49.25 -33.33 16.50
N ASP A 449 -48.28 -33.05 17.38
CA ASP A 449 -48.52 -32.15 18.52
C ASP A 449 -48.21 -30.65 18.32
N GLN A 450 -47.84 -30.21 17.11
CA GLN A 450 -47.61 -28.78 16.83
C GLN A 450 -48.86 -27.97 16.45
N PHE A 451 -50.04 -28.60 16.32
CA PHE A 451 -51.23 -27.92 15.81
C PHE A 451 -52.25 -27.45 16.86
N ARG A 452 -51.93 -27.51 18.17
CA ARG A 452 -52.87 -27.13 19.24
C ARG A 452 -52.56 -25.86 20.03
N LYS A 453 -51.65 -25.01 19.53
CA LYS A 453 -51.37 -23.66 20.11
C LYS A 453 -51.59 -22.52 19.11
N ARG A 454 -52.64 -22.61 18.29
CA ARG A 454 -53.20 -21.49 17.52
C ARG A 454 -54.72 -21.48 17.66
N ALA A 455 -55.22 -21.09 18.83
CA ALA A 455 -56.60 -20.65 19.02
C ALA A 455 -56.75 -20.13 20.45
N THR A 456 -56.24 -18.94 20.71
CA THR A 456 -56.70 -18.03 21.77
C THR A 456 -55.98 -16.70 21.56
N ASP A 457 -56.75 -15.61 21.65
CA ASP A 457 -56.32 -14.21 21.62
C ASP A 457 -56.26 -13.52 20.26
N MET A 458 -57.46 -13.34 19.68
CA MET A 458 -57.81 -12.13 18.93
C MET A 458 -58.11 -11.01 19.94
N GLY A 459 -57.26 -9.97 19.97
CA GLY A 459 -57.48 -8.79 20.80
C GLY A 459 -56.55 -7.61 20.47
N THR A 460 -57.05 -6.70 19.64
CA THR A 460 -56.77 -5.25 19.59
C THR A 460 -55.33 -4.72 19.35
N LEU A 461 -55.20 -4.02 18.22
CA LEU A 461 -54.12 -3.12 17.81
C LEU A 461 -53.74 -2.09 18.90
N THR A 462 -52.44 -1.91 19.17
CA THR A 462 -51.74 -0.61 19.18
C THR A 462 -50.21 -0.77 19.26
N ARG A 463 -49.49 -0.02 18.42
CA ARG A 463 -48.09 0.47 18.52
C ARG A 463 -47.03 -0.37 19.28
N ARG A 464 -46.10 -0.97 18.53
CA ARG A 464 -44.67 -0.55 18.41
C ARG A 464 -43.94 -1.54 17.50
N GLY A 465 -43.66 -1.12 16.27
CA GLY A 465 -42.68 -1.79 15.42
C GLY A 465 -41.28 -1.43 15.89
N SER A 466 -40.72 -2.21 16.83
CA SER A 466 -39.26 -2.39 16.88
C SER A 466 -38.95 -3.56 15.96
N LEU A 467 -38.52 -3.20 14.76
CA LEU A 467 -38.20 -4.13 13.70
C LEU A 467 -36.82 -4.74 13.97
N GLU A 468 -36.73 -5.67 14.92
CA GLU A 468 -35.64 -6.66 14.94
C GLU A 468 -35.86 -7.62 13.78
N ARG A 469 -35.58 -7.14 12.56
CA ARG A 469 -35.45 -8.00 11.39
C ARG A 469 -34.07 -8.67 11.45
N ASN A 470 -34.11 -10.00 11.58
CA ASN A 470 -33.15 -10.97 11.04
C ASN A 470 -32.02 -10.34 10.21
N LYS A 471 -30.85 -10.18 10.84
CA LYS A 471 -29.66 -9.49 10.33
C LYS A 471 -28.78 -10.38 9.44
N GLU A 472 -29.37 -11.35 8.72
CA GLU A 472 -28.64 -12.36 7.94
C GLU A 472 -28.89 -12.32 6.42
N LYS A 473 -29.71 -11.39 5.91
CA LYS A 473 -29.86 -11.23 4.46
C LYS A 473 -28.96 -10.10 3.94
N ARG A 474 -27.78 -10.52 3.45
CA ARG A 474 -26.86 -9.81 2.54
C ARG A 474 -26.53 -8.38 2.97
N ARG A 475 -25.55 -8.23 3.88
CA ARG A 475 -24.79 -6.98 3.95
C ARG A 475 -23.91 -6.91 2.70
N SER A 476 -24.32 -6.15 1.69
CA SER A 476 -23.41 -5.65 0.67
C SER A 476 -22.62 -4.51 1.31
N TRP A 477 -21.47 -4.84 1.89
CA TRP A 477 -20.55 -3.80 2.36
C TRP A 477 -19.93 -3.12 1.15
N SER A 478 -19.82 -1.80 1.17
CA SER A 478 -18.85 -1.16 0.32
C SER A 478 -17.43 -1.53 0.81
N PRO A 479 -16.41 -1.57 -0.07
CA PRO A 479 -15.03 -1.78 0.36
C PRO A 479 -14.58 -0.82 1.47
N ASP A 480 -15.05 0.44 1.43
CA ASP A 480 -14.74 1.49 2.41
C ASP A 480 -15.36 1.22 3.79
N ASP A 481 -16.60 0.72 3.84
CA ASP A 481 -17.22 0.32 5.11
C ASP A 481 -16.41 -0.80 5.79
N PHE A 482 -15.86 -1.71 4.99
CA PHE A 482 -15.09 -2.84 5.52
C PHE A 482 -13.70 -2.40 5.97
N ALA A 483 -13.03 -1.50 5.23
CA ALA A 483 -11.77 -0.89 5.65
C ALA A 483 -11.92 -0.17 7.01
N ASN A 484 -12.97 0.64 7.17
CA ASN A 484 -13.30 1.30 8.44
C ASN A 484 -13.49 0.30 9.59
N SER A 485 -14.04 -0.89 9.32
CA SER A 485 -14.20 -1.93 10.36
C SER A 485 -12.86 -2.50 10.85
N ILE A 486 -11.84 -2.57 9.98
CA ILE A 486 -10.50 -3.07 10.33
C ILE A 486 -9.73 -2.06 11.18
N GLU A 487 -9.97 -0.77 11.00
CA GLU A 487 -9.29 0.27 11.77
C GLU A 487 -9.93 0.52 13.15
N THR A 488 -11.23 0.25 13.31
CA THR A 488 -12.00 0.69 14.49
C THR A 488 -12.50 -0.44 15.38
N PHE A 489 -12.21 -1.72 15.07
CA PHE A 489 -12.67 -2.83 15.91
C PHE A 489 -12.01 -2.81 17.30
N ARG A 490 -12.70 -3.34 18.31
CA ARG A 490 -12.14 -3.42 19.65
C ARG A 490 -11.09 -4.52 19.73
N PRO A 491 -9.97 -4.33 20.46
CA PRO A 491 -9.01 -5.39 20.74
C PRO A 491 -9.70 -6.63 21.30
N ILE A 492 -9.43 -7.79 20.72
CA ILE A 492 -10.03 -9.07 21.10
C ILE A 492 -8.92 -10.08 21.41
N SER A 493 -9.04 -10.74 22.56
CA SER A 493 -8.21 -11.88 22.93
C SER A 493 -8.95 -13.18 22.61
N ILE A 494 -8.42 -13.96 21.67
CA ILE A 494 -8.97 -15.24 21.24
C ILE A 494 -8.09 -16.36 21.80
N THR A 495 -8.74 -17.41 22.32
CA THR A 495 -8.06 -18.65 22.68
C THR A 495 -8.53 -19.74 21.73
N VAL A 496 -7.61 -20.24 20.91
CA VAL A 496 -7.87 -21.36 20.02
C VAL A 496 -7.32 -22.62 20.68
N SER A 497 -8.19 -23.58 20.97
CA SER A 497 -7.84 -24.84 21.65
C SER A 497 -7.75 -26.05 20.71
N SER A 498 -7.75 -25.80 19.40
CA SER A 498 -7.80 -26.84 18.37
C SER A 498 -6.64 -26.70 17.39
N PHE A 499 -5.66 -27.60 17.51
CA PHE A 499 -4.60 -27.77 16.53
C PHE A 499 -4.87 -29.01 15.70
N PHE A 500 -5.21 -28.85 14.43
CA PHE A 500 -5.40 -29.97 13.53
C PHE A 500 -4.07 -30.63 13.25
N LYS A 501 -4.01 -31.95 13.43
CA LYS A 501 -2.82 -32.73 13.08
C LYS A 501 -2.49 -32.50 11.61
N GLN A 502 -1.24 -32.17 11.32
CA GLN A 502 -0.79 -32.03 9.93
C GLN A 502 -0.60 -33.42 9.29
N GLU A 503 -1.20 -33.61 8.12
CA GLU A 503 -1.01 -34.81 7.28
C GLU A 503 -0.04 -34.48 6.14
N SER A 504 0.89 -35.40 5.85
CA SER A 504 1.97 -35.22 4.86
C SER A 504 1.47 -34.98 3.44
N ASP A 505 0.27 -35.46 3.14
CA ASP A 505 -0.31 -35.42 1.80
C ASP A 505 -1.14 -34.14 1.59
N LYS A 506 -1.40 -33.39 2.67
CA LYS A 506 -2.28 -32.21 2.72
C LYS A 506 -1.56 -30.90 3.04
N MET A 507 -0.37 -30.73 2.46
CA MET A 507 0.50 -29.57 2.71
C MET A 507 0.30 -28.44 1.69
N LYS A 508 -0.29 -28.75 0.53
CA LYS A 508 -0.45 -27.77 -0.56
C LYS A 508 -1.44 -26.69 -0.13
N ASP A 509 -1.13 -25.44 -0.47
CA ASP A 509 -2.03 -24.31 -0.18
C ASP A 509 -3.41 -24.52 -0.85
N GLU A 510 -3.45 -25.17 -2.02
CA GLU A 510 -4.69 -25.62 -2.69
C GLU A 510 -5.65 -26.41 -1.80
N GLU A 511 -5.11 -27.25 -0.91
CA GLU A 511 -5.90 -28.01 0.04
C GLU A 511 -6.26 -27.17 1.26
N LEU A 512 -5.33 -26.32 1.74
CA LEU A 512 -5.59 -25.36 2.80
C LEU A 512 -6.81 -24.49 2.48
N TYR A 513 -6.91 -23.94 1.25
CA TYR A 513 -8.05 -23.12 0.83
C TYR A 513 -9.39 -23.87 0.84
N LYS A 514 -9.39 -25.21 0.73
CA LYS A 514 -10.61 -26.01 0.88
C LYS A 514 -11.04 -26.12 2.35
N PHE A 515 -10.09 -26.07 3.28
CA PHE A 515 -10.36 -26.14 4.71
C PHE A 515 -10.72 -24.79 5.35
N LEU A 516 -10.19 -23.67 4.85
CA LEU A 516 -10.43 -22.35 5.46
C LEU A 516 -11.92 -22.01 5.62
N PRO A 517 -12.80 -22.22 4.62
CA PRO A 517 -14.24 -21.96 4.79
C PRO A 517 -14.91 -22.84 5.85
N GLU A 518 -14.39 -24.04 6.11
CA GLU A 518 -14.91 -24.96 7.14
C GLU A 518 -14.63 -24.41 8.57
N LEU A 519 -13.61 -23.56 8.74
CA LEU A 519 -13.27 -22.93 10.03
C LEU A 519 -14.33 -21.96 10.54
N LYS A 520 -15.24 -21.48 9.68
CA LYS A 520 -16.40 -20.67 10.12
C LYS A 520 -17.36 -21.46 11.04
N ARG A 521 -17.32 -22.80 11.00
CA ARG A 521 -18.11 -23.70 11.86
C ARG A 521 -17.19 -24.79 12.48
N PRO A 522 -16.40 -24.44 13.51
CA PRO A 522 -15.32 -25.29 14.01
C PRO A 522 -15.80 -26.68 14.47
N GLY A 523 -17.00 -26.79 15.05
CA GLY A 523 -17.54 -28.08 15.52
C GLY A 523 -17.70 -29.17 14.45
N ALA A 524 -17.87 -28.80 13.18
CA ALA A 524 -17.93 -29.78 12.07
C ALA A 524 -16.52 -30.28 11.69
N LEU A 525 -15.54 -29.38 11.69
CA LEU A 525 -14.16 -29.68 11.32
C LEU A 525 -13.47 -30.55 12.38
N MET A 526 -13.73 -30.30 13.67
CA MET A 526 -13.22 -31.10 14.80
C MET A 526 -13.66 -32.57 14.76
N LYS A 527 -14.81 -32.88 14.13
CA LYS A 527 -15.27 -34.27 13.96
C LYS A 527 -14.57 -34.99 12.81
N LYS A 528 -14.07 -34.23 11.83
CA LYS A 528 -13.44 -34.74 10.59
C LYS A 528 -11.93 -34.91 10.75
N HIS A 529 -11.27 -34.09 11.57
CA HIS A 529 -9.82 -34.07 11.74
C HIS A 529 -9.39 -34.27 13.19
N LYS A 530 -8.34 -35.10 13.40
CA LYS A 530 -7.75 -35.32 14.72
C LYS A 530 -7.05 -34.05 15.21
N CYS A 531 -7.28 -33.68 16.46
CA CYS A 531 -6.75 -32.45 17.05
C CYS A 531 -5.76 -32.74 18.17
N ILE A 532 -4.61 -32.07 18.14
CA ILE A 532 -3.58 -32.14 19.17
C ILE A 532 -4.04 -31.27 20.35
N PRO A 533 -4.16 -31.82 21.57
CA PRO A 533 -4.57 -31.06 22.74
C PRO A 533 -3.57 -29.96 23.10
N GLY A 534 -4.05 -28.72 23.14
CA GLY A 534 -3.26 -27.54 23.42
C GLY A 534 -4.05 -26.27 23.12
N SER A 535 -3.49 -25.12 23.46
CA SER A 535 -4.12 -23.83 23.22
C SER A 535 -3.11 -22.77 22.80
N ILE A 536 -3.51 -21.89 21.90
CA ILE A 536 -2.85 -20.62 21.62
C ILE A 536 -3.77 -19.47 21.99
N LYS A 537 -3.25 -18.53 22.77
CA LYS A 537 -3.92 -17.28 23.13
C LYS A 537 -3.30 -16.15 22.33
N ILE A 538 -4.10 -15.49 21.51
CA ILE A 538 -3.69 -14.41 20.62
C ILE A 538 -4.57 -13.19 20.90
N GLU A 539 -3.95 -12.04 20.95
CA GLU A 539 -4.61 -10.74 20.98
C GLU A 539 -4.52 -10.12 19.58
N ILE A 540 -5.65 -9.70 19.04
CA ILE A 540 -5.77 -9.03 17.74
C ILE A 540 -6.40 -7.66 18.01
N ALA A 541 -5.72 -6.60 17.58
CA ALA A 541 -6.11 -5.22 17.82
C ALA A 541 -5.82 -4.34 16.60
N PRO A 542 -6.49 -3.20 16.44
CA PRO A 542 -5.97 -2.12 15.60
C PRO A 542 -4.59 -1.68 16.08
N ILE A 543 -3.83 -0.99 15.23
CA ILE A 543 -2.52 -0.49 15.63
C ILE A 543 -2.61 0.46 16.83
N PRO A 544 -1.76 0.29 17.86
CA PRO A 544 -1.62 1.27 18.93
C PRO A 544 -1.10 2.61 18.39
N GLU A 545 -1.67 3.74 18.85
CA GLU A 545 -1.22 5.09 18.46
C GLU A 545 0.27 5.33 18.76
N ASP A 546 0.79 4.73 19.85
CA ASP A 546 2.18 4.81 20.29
C ASP A 546 2.94 3.50 20.01
N LEU A 547 3.16 3.15 18.74
CA LEU A 547 3.98 1.99 18.39
C LEU A 547 5.46 2.25 18.73
N LYS A 548 6.03 1.47 19.66
CA LYS A 548 7.43 1.56 20.08
C LYS A 548 8.16 0.25 19.80
N CYS A 549 9.49 0.33 19.61
CA CYS A 549 10.34 -0.83 19.39
C CYS A 549 9.90 -1.70 18.19
N ALA A 550 9.45 -1.08 17.10
CA ALA A 550 9.03 -1.81 15.91
C ALA A 550 10.16 -1.94 14.87
N LEU A 551 10.10 -2.99 14.07
CA LEU A 551 11.02 -3.27 12.97
C LEU A 551 10.25 -3.35 11.65
N THR A 552 10.77 -2.74 10.59
CA THR A 552 10.26 -2.92 9.22
C THR A 552 10.50 -4.36 8.73
N PRO A 553 9.94 -4.76 7.57
CA PRO A 553 10.24 -6.07 6.99
C PRO A 553 11.74 -6.31 6.72
N GLU A 554 12.54 -5.27 6.50
CA GLU A 554 13.99 -5.33 6.30
C GLU A 554 14.77 -5.36 7.63
N LEU A 555 14.06 -5.35 8.77
CA LEU A 555 14.60 -5.18 10.13
C LEU A 555 15.16 -3.79 10.43
N ALA A 556 14.75 -2.75 9.68
CA ALA A 556 15.08 -1.38 10.03
C ALA A 556 14.27 -0.92 11.26
N LYS A 557 14.90 -0.18 12.17
CA LYS A 557 14.25 0.29 13.41
C LYS A 557 13.29 1.46 13.13
N ILE A 558 12.07 1.35 13.63
CA ILE A 558 11.01 2.38 13.52
C ILE A 558 11.10 3.33 14.71
N ASP A 559 10.97 4.63 14.44
CA ASP A 559 10.96 5.69 15.46
C ASP A 559 9.58 5.77 16.14
N PRO A 560 9.49 5.76 17.49
CA PRO A 560 10.57 5.72 18.48
C PRO A 560 11.06 4.31 18.85
N TYR A 561 12.38 4.18 19.00
CA TYR A 561 13.05 2.94 19.42
C TYR A 561 13.88 3.15 20.69
N PRO A 562 13.25 3.11 21.89
CA PRO A 562 13.90 3.53 23.14
C PRO A 562 14.99 2.57 23.65
N ASN A 563 14.92 1.27 23.34
CA ASN A 563 15.86 0.28 23.88
C ASN A 563 16.07 -0.90 22.92
N ASP A 564 17.33 -1.28 22.74
CA ASP A 564 17.76 -2.42 21.91
C ASP A 564 17.58 -3.78 22.59
N HIS A 565 17.26 -3.82 23.88
CA HIS A 565 17.03 -5.06 24.63
C HIS A 565 15.55 -5.44 24.80
N THR A 566 14.63 -4.62 24.28
CA THR A 566 13.21 -4.95 24.29
C THR A 566 12.87 -5.81 23.07
N ARG A 567 12.06 -6.85 23.26
CA ARG A 567 11.58 -7.66 22.14
C ARG A 567 10.81 -6.78 21.16
N PRO A 568 11.14 -6.79 19.87
CA PRO A 568 10.49 -5.91 18.92
C PRO A 568 9.13 -6.45 18.46
N THR A 569 8.32 -5.53 17.97
CA THR A 569 7.15 -5.82 17.11
C THR A 569 7.61 -5.79 15.65
N LYS A 570 7.26 -6.81 14.85
CA LYS A 570 7.66 -6.85 13.44
C LYS A 570 6.53 -6.46 12.51
N GLU A 571 6.80 -5.56 11.58
CA GLU A 571 5.95 -5.38 10.42
C GLU A 571 6.16 -6.53 9.43
N ILE A 572 5.07 -7.06 8.91
CA ILE A 572 5.05 -8.17 7.99
C ILE A 572 4.69 -7.64 6.61
N LEU A 573 5.48 -8.02 5.61
CA LEU A 573 5.28 -7.56 4.25
C LEU A 573 3.95 -8.06 3.68
N GLU A 574 3.17 -7.17 3.07
CA GLU A 574 1.94 -7.49 2.35
C GLU A 574 2.24 -8.00 0.93
N PHE A 575 1.50 -9.03 0.51
CA PHE A 575 1.42 -9.52 -0.87
C PHE A 575 0.03 -9.24 -1.42
N PRO A 576 -0.27 -8.00 -1.83
CA PRO A 576 -1.64 -7.59 -2.12
C PRO A 576 -2.21 -8.40 -3.30
N SER A 577 -3.51 -8.71 -3.25
CA SER A 577 -4.21 -9.44 -4.32
C SER A 577 -4.32 -8.59 -5.58
N THR A 578 -4.52 -7.28 -5.41
CA THR A 578 -4.54 -6.27 -6.48
C THR A 578 -3.31 -5.36 -6.37
N PRO A 579 -2.73 -4.93 -7.50
CA PRO A 579 -1.51 -4.14 -7.49
C PRO A 579 -1.73 -2.75 -6.88
N ILE A 580 -0.81 -2.35 -6.00
CA ILE A 580 -0.81 -1.02 -5.37
C ILE A 580 -0.03 -0.06 -6.27
N LEU A 581 -0.72 0.94 -6.81
CA LEU A 581 -0.14 1.95 -7.69
C LEU A 581 0.48 3.09 -6.87
N ASN A 582 1.53 2.78 -6.11
CA ASN A 582 2.32 3.77 -5.36
C ASN A 582 3.81 3.67 -5.75
N PRO A 583 4.53 4.79 -6.00
CA PRO A 583 5.95 4.75 -6.28
C PRO A 583 6.77 4.20 -5.11
N HIS A 584 7.97 3.71 -5.42
CA HIS A 584 8.95 3.38 -4.39
C HIS A 584 9.50 4.66 -3.76
N TYR A 585 9.50 4.72 -2.43
CA TYR A 585 10.05 5.84 -1.66
C TYR A 585 11.17 5.47 -0.70
N ALA A 586 11.45 4.18 -0.53
CA ALA A 586 12.48 3.63 0.33
C ALA A 586 13.22 2.49 -0.38
N TYR A 587 14.47 2.27 0.02
CA TYR A 587 15.27 1.14 -0.45
C TYR A 587 14.71 -0.18 0.09
N ARG A 588 14.44 -1.13 -0.80
CA ARG A 588 14.04 -2.50 -0.49
C ARG A 588 14.64 -3.44 -1.53
N ASN A 589 15.24 -4.55 -1.10
CA ASN A 589 15.79 -5.55 -2.00
C ASN A 589 15.65 -6.96 -1.41
N LEU A 590 14.44 -7.51 -1.48
CA LEU A 590 14.09 -8.78 -0.88
C LEU A 590 13.74 -9.82 -1.95
N LEU A 591 14.14 -11.08 -1.73
CA LEU A 591 13.77 -12.21 -2.56
C LEU A 591 13.18 -13.32 -1.68
N PHE A 592 12.03 -13.86 -2.09
CA PHE A 592 11.36 -14.97 -1.44
C PHE A 592 11.55 -16.22 -2.28
N VAL A 593 12.15 -17.25 -1.68
CA VAL A 593 12.37 -18.56 -2.29
C VAL A 593 11.43 -19.55 -1.66
N SER A 594 10.53 -20.11 -2.47
CA SER A 594 9.49 -21.02 -2.03
C SER A 594 9.62 -22.36 -2.77
N PRO A 595 10.35 -23.36 -2.21
CA PRO A 595 10.30 -24.73 -2.70
C PRO A 595 8.85 -25.21 -2.74
N LYS A 596 8.41 -25.88 -3.80
CA LYS A 596 7.02 -26.33 -3.96
C LYS A 596 6.89 -27.84 -3.89
N GLU A 597 7.58 -28.55 -4.78
CA GLU A 597 7.51 -30.01 -4.85
C GLU A 597 8.80 -30.64 -5.39
N LEU A 598 9.03 -31.88 -5.00
CA LEU A 598 10.14 -32.70 -5.48
C LEU A 598 9.62 -34.09 -5.83
N ASN A 599 10.10 -34.70 -6.92
CA ASN A 599 9.70 -36.05 -7.32
C ASN A 599 10.90 -37.01 -7.43
N PHE A 600 11.04 -37.90 -6.43
CA PHE A 600 12.05 -38.96 -6.39
C PHE A 600 11.45 -40.37 -6.56
N SER A 601 10.27 -40.50 -7.18
CA SER A 601 9.57 -41.79 -7.32
C SER A 601 10.37 -42.85 -8.11
N THR A 602 11.04 -42.41 -9.15
CA THR A 602 11.89 -43.08 -10.15
C THR A 602 13.32 -43.33 -9.69
N ARG A 603 13.78 -42.59 -8.67
CA ARG A 603 15.13 -42.70 -8.14
C ARG A 603 15.40 -44.09 -7.55
N ALA A 604 16.51 -44.71 -7.97
CA ALA A 604 17.05 -45.88 -7.31
C ALA A 604 17.59 -45.53 -5.90
N GLY A 605 17.13 -46.23 -4.87
CA GLY A 605 17.56 -46.05 -3.48
C GLY A 605 16.43 -45.71 -2.50
N SER A 606 16.81 -45.45 -1.25
CA SER A 606 15.88 -45.28 -0.12
C SER A 606 15.64 -43.81 0.29
N ALA A 607 16.13 -42.84 -0.48
CA ALA A 607 15.99 -41.42 -0.15
C ALA A 607 14.50 -41.02 -0.06
N ARG A 608 14.04 -40.74 1.15
CA ARG A 608 12.60 -40.55 1.48
C ARG A 608 12.33 -39.56 2.61
N ASN A 609 13.38 -39.03 3.24
CA ASN A 609 13.30 -37.99 4.26
C ASN A 609 14.11 -36.83 3.72
N ILE A 610 13.51 -36.03 2.85
CA ILE A 610 14.27 -35.05 2.06
C ILE A 610 14.20 -33.69 2.73
N ALA A 611 15.37 -33.11 2.98
CA ALA A 611 15.53 -31.70 3.34
C ALA A 611 16.15 -30.97 2.15
N VAL A 612 15.58 -29.82 1.78
CA VAL A 612 16.17 -28.92 0.79
C VAL A 612 16.97 -27.87 1.55
N ARG A 613 18.29 -27.89 1.41
CA ARG A 613 19.15 -26.79 1.84
C ARG A 613 19.16 -25.72 0.77
N VAL A 614 18.85 -24.49 1.13
CA VAL A 614 18.87 -23.31 0.27
C VAL A 614 19.99 -22.39 0.73
N GLN A 615 20.85 -21.97 -0.20
CA GLN A 615 21.96 -21.05 0.05
C GLN A 615 22.01 -19.98 -1.04
N LEU A 616 22.25 -18.73 -0.64
CA LEU A 616 22.60 -17.67 -1.57
C LEU A 616 24.13 -17.64 -1.72
N MET A 617 24.63 -17.93 -2.91
CA MET A 617 26.05 -18.12 -3.17
C MET A 617 26.64 -16.95 -3.96
N SER A 618 27.83 -16.49 -3.56
CA SER A 618 28.65 -15.49 -4.28
C SER A 618 29.83 -16.07 -5.05
N GLY A 619 29.95 -17.38 -5.01
CA GLY A 619 30.96 -18.21 -5.66
C GLY A 619 30.56 -19.67 -5.50
N GLU A 620 31.44 -20.60 -5.86
CA GLU A 620 31.12 -22.04 -5.90
C GLU A 620 31.60 -22.79 -4.66
N ARG A 621 32.38 -22.15 -3.79
CA ARG A 621 32.87 -22.77 -2.55
C ARG A 621 31.84 -22.63 -1.44
N GLN A 622 31.86 -23.56 -0.48
CA GLN A 622 30.98 -23.49 0.69
C GLN A 622 31.18 -22.20 1.53
N SER A 623 32.37 -21.61 1.51
CA SER A 623 32.68 -20.32 2.16
C SER A 623 32.00 -19.12 1.51
N ASP A 624 31.57 -19.26 0.25
CA ASP A 624 31.03 -18.16 -0.55
C ASP A 624 29.52 -17.98 -0.33
N ALA A 625 28.93 -18.78 0.57
CA ALA A 625 27.55 -18.65 1.01
C ALA A 625 27.38 -17.35 1.82
N LEU A 626 26.52 -16.47 1.33
CA LEU A 626 26.24 -15.18 1.93
C LEU A 626 25.32 -15.32 3.14
N ALA A 627 25.64 -14.62 4.23
CA ALA A 627 24.78 -14.47 5.40
C ALA A 627 23.64 -13.48 5.10
N ALA A 628 22.69 -13.92 4.27
CA ALA A 628 21.65 -13.09 3.68
C ALA A 628 20.23 -13.65 3.93
N ILE A 629 20.12 -14.83 4.54
CA ILE A 629 18.82 -15.47 4.78
C ILE A 629 18.27 -14.99 6.11
N PHE A 630 17.05 -14.46 6.14
CA PHE A 630 16.44 -14.01 7.39
C PHE A 630 16.16 -15.19 8.31
N GLY A 631 16.59 -15.06 9.57
CA GLY A 631 16.34 -16.06 10.60
C GLY A 631 14.85 -16.27 10.89
N LYS A 632 14.46 -17.53 11.12
CA LYS A 632 13.18 -17.92 11.74
C LYS A 632 13.19 -17.51 13.24
N SER A 633 12.37 -18.13 14.08
CA SER A 633 12.30 -17.78 15.51
C SER A 633 13.52 -18.28 16.32
N SER A 634 13.97 -17.44 17.27
CA SER A 634 15.05 -17.75 18.23
C SER A 634 16.36 -18.23 17.59
N CYS A 635 16.79 -17.61 16.49
CA CYS A 635 18.04 -17.92 15.78
C CYS A 635 18.80 -16.62 15.42
N PRO A 636 19.99 -16.68 14.78
CA PRO A 636 20.66 -15.49 14.29
C PRO A 636 19.78 -14.69 13.34
N GLU A 637 19.96 -13.38 13.29
CA GLU A 637 19.22 -12.46 12.43
C GLU A 637 19.36 -12.82 10.96
N PHE A 638 20.58 -13.13 10.55
CA PHE A 638 20.91 -13.65 9.23
C PHE A 638 21.67 -14.98 9.31
N THR A 639 21.30 -15.92 8.45
CA THR A 639 21.99 -17.20 8.26
C THR A 639 22.51 -17.34 6.83
N ASN A 640 23.46 -18.24 6.64
CA ASN A 640 24.05 -18.58 5.33
C ASN A 640 23.32 -19.74 4.61
N GLU A 641 22.52 -20.49 5.36
CA GLU A 641 21.72 -21.60 4.86
C GLU A 641 20.37 -21.66 5.57
N ALA A 642 19.36 -22.19 4.87
CA ALA A 642 18.06 -22.53 5.41
C ALA A 642 17.64 -23.91 4.93
N PHE A 643 16.84 -24.59 5.75
CA PHE A 643 16.36 -25.95 5.46
C PHE A 643 14.83 -25.94 5.37
N SER A 644 14.32 -26.64 4.36
CA SER A 644 12.90 -26.97 4.29
C SER A 644 12.48 -27.91 5.43
N ALA A 645 11.20 -27.91 5.76
CA ALA A 645 10.61 -28.95 6.58
C ALA A 645 10.74 -30.32 5.87
N VAL A 646 10.88 -31.39 6.66
CA VAL A 646 11.09 -32.75 6.17
C VAL A 646 9.80 -33.56 6.31
N ASN A 647 9.27 -34.01 5.17
CA ASN A 647 8.16 -34.96 5.15
C ASN A 647 8.74 -36.37 5.28
N TYR A 648 8.47 -37.03 6.41
CA TYR A 648 9.02 -38.35 6.70
C TYR A 648 8.50 -39.41 5.74
N HIS A 649 9.41 -40.26 5.25
CA HIS A 649 9.11 -41.41 4.40
C HIS A 649 8.31 -41.06 3.12
N ASN A 650 8.53 -39.87 2.59
CA ASN A 650 7.89 -39.38 1.38
C ASN A 650 8.91 -39.20 0.23
N LYS A 651 8.67 -39.91 -0.88
CA LYS A 651 9.48 -39.78 -2.12
C LYS A 651 9.01 -38.63 -3.01
N GLN A 652 7.85 -38.05 -2.73
CA GLN A 652 7.28 -36.90 -3.43
C GLN A 652 6.89 -35.80 -2.42
N PRO A 653 7.86 -35.25 -1.68
CA PRO A 653 7.56 -34.24 -0.68
C PRO A 653 7.05 -32.95 -1.33
N THR A 654 6.08 -32.34 -0.67
CA THR A 654 5.56 -31.00 -0.95
C THR A 654 5.95 -30.08 0.19
N PHE A 655 6.31 -28.85 -0.15
CA PHE A 655 6.83 -27.86 0.79
C PHE A 655 5.92 -26.64 0.83
N TYR A 656 5.82 -26.04 2.00
CA TYR A 656 5.16 -24.76 2.22
C TYR A 656 6.12 -23.69 2.75
N ASP A 657 7.42 -24.03 2.82
CA ASP A 657 8.46 -23.15 3.32
C ASP A 657 8.56 -21.91 2.43
N GLU A 658 8.71 -20.76 3.09
CA GLU A 658 9.00 -19.48 2.50
C GLU A 658 10.30 -18.99 3.11
N ILE A 659 11.35 -18.89 2.28
CA ILE A 659 12.69 -18.49 2.70
C ILE A 659 12.94 -17.09 2.16
N LYS A 660 13.04 -16.13 3.08
CA LYS A 660 13.28 -14.73 2.76
C LYS A 660 14.78 -14.43 2.73
N LEU A 661 15.22 -13.76 1.68
CA LEU A 661 16.61 -13.37 1.42
C LEU A 661 16.71 -11.85 1.31
N ALA A 662 17.76 -11.27 1.90
CA ALA A 662 18.21 -9.91 1.61
C ALA A 662 19.15 -9.98 0.41
N LEU A 663 18.75 -9.42 -0.73
CA LEU A 663 19.59 -9.43 -1.92
C LEU A 663 20.72 -8.40 -1.79
N PRO A 664 21.97 -8.78 -2.10
CA PRO A 664 23.08 -7.83 -2.24
C PRO A 664 22.72 -6.71 -3.20
N ALA A 665 23.15 -5.49 -2.89
CA ALA A 665 22.90 -4.35 -3.77
C ALA A 665 23.72 -4.45 -5.07
N ASN A 666 24.87 -5.12 -5.03
CA ASN A 666 25.70 -5.40 -6.21
C ASN A 666 25.58 -6.86 -6.65
N LEU A 667 24.51 -7.20 -7.38
CA LEU A 667 24.36 -8.52 -7.96
C LEU A 667 25.31 -8.70 -9.17
N LYS A 668 26.21 -9.68 -9.05
CA LYS A 668 27.09 -10.21 -10.09
C LYS A 668 26.50 -11.46 -10.77
N GLN A 669 26.98 -11.76 -11.98
CA GLN A 669 26.53 -12.89 -12.80
C GLN A 669 26.79 -14.27 -12.17
N ASN A 670 27.75 -14.38 -11.26
CA ASN A 670 28.07 -15.61 -10.55
C ASN A 670 27.19 -15.85 -9.31
N HIS A 671 26.36 -14.87 -8.90
CA HIS A 671 25.42 -15.07 -7.81
C HIS A 671 24.32 -16.04 -8.23
N HIS A 672 24.11 -17.07 -7.42
CA HIS A 672 23.13 -18.10 -7.68
C HIS A 672 22.56 -18.63 -6.37
N ILE A 673 21.36 -19.20 -6.45
CA ILE A 673 20.79 -19.97 -5.35
C ILE A 673 21.20 -21.42 -5.55
N LEU A 674 21.87 -22.00 -4.56
CA LEU A 674 22.22 -23.41 -4.56
C LEU A 674 21.20 -24.18 -3.72
N PHE A 675 20.63 -25.22 -4.34
CA PHE A 675 19.75 -26.19 -3.68
C PHE A 675 20.52 -27.50 -3.51
N THR A 676 20.78 -27.87 -2.26
CA THR A 676 21.32 -29.20 -1.93
C THR A 676 20.22 -30.05 -1.32
N LEU A 677 19.89 -31.17 -1.96
CA LEU A 677 18.88 -32.10 -1.50
C LEU A 677 19.57 -33.15 -0.62
N PHE A 678 19.17 -33.23 0.64
CA PHE A 678 19.72 -34.19 1.60
C PHE A 678 18.69 -35.25 1.96
N HIS A 679 19.13 -36.51 2.06
CA HIS A 679 18.41 -37.51 2.82
C HIS A 679 18.84 -37.44 4.29
N VAL A 680 17.88 -37.23 5.19
CA VAL A 680 18.11 -37.17 6.64
C VAL A 680 17.75 -38.50 7.30
N SER A 681 18.74 -39.17 7.89
CA SER A 681 18.53 -40.42 8.60
C SER A 681 17.99 -40.20 10.01
N CYS A 682 16.78 -40.68 10.29
CA CYS A 682 16.19 -40.59 11.63
C CYS A 682 16.65 -41.74 12.57
N GLN A 683 17.18 -42.83 12.02
CA GLN A 683 17.55 -44.01 12.79
C GLN A 683 18.89 -43.81 13.53
N LYS A 684 19.00 -44.28 14.77
CA LYS A 684 20.25 -44.35 15.52
C LYS A 684 20.94 -45.66 15.15
N LYS A 685 22.08 -45.59 14.46
CA LYS A 685 22.94 -46.76 14.18
C LYS A 685 24.10 -46.80 15.19
N PRO A 686 24.68 -48.00 15.49
CA PRO A 686 25.85 -48.13 16.34
C PRO A 686 27.01 -47.26 15.83
N ALA A 687 27.83 -46.74 16.75
CA ALA A 687 28.88 -45.75 16.45
C ALA A 687 29.85 -46.17 15.35
N ASP A 688 30.19 -47.47 15.26
CA ASP A 688 31.13 -48.02 14.26
C ASP A 688 30.58 -48.07 12.83
N LEU A 689 29.28 -47.83 12.64
CA LEU A 689 28.56 -47.88 11.36
C LEU A 689 27.71 -46.63 11.12
N GLN A 690 27.92 -45.53 11.86
CA GLN A 690 27.09 -44.34 11.71
C GLN A 690 27.29 -43.71 10.31
N PRO A 691 26.31 -43.77 9.40
CA PRO A 691 26.32 -42.89 8.25
C PRO A 691 26.19 -41.46 8.76
N THR A 692 26.76 -40.52 8.02
CA THR A 692 26.48 -39.09 8.20
C THR A 692 24.97 -38.87 8.30
N ILE A 693 24.52 -38.07 9.27
CA ILE A 693 23.08 -37.81 9.52
C ILE A 693 22.39 -37.35 8.25
N GLU A 694 23.10 -36.51 7.50
CA GLU A 694 22.73 -36.06 6.17
C GLU A 694 23.58 -36.78 5.11
N THR A 695 22.93 -37.26 4.07
CA THR A 695 23.59 -37.77 2.86
C THR A 695 23.11 -36.92 1.69
N PRO A 696 24.00 -36.24 0.95
CA PRO A 696 23.60 -35.50 -0.23
C PRO A 696 23.06 -36.48 -1.26
N VAL A 697 21.87 -36.17 -1.77
CA VAL A 697 21.17 -37.00 -2.74
C VAL A 697 20.98 -36.27 -4.05
N GLY A 698 21.04 -34.94 -4.10
CA GLY A 698 21.12 -34.25 -5.37
C GLY A 698 21.40 -32.77 -5.23
N TYR A 699 21.72 -32.15 -6.36
CA TYR A 699 22.12 -30.76 -6.44
C TYR A 699 21.39 -30.10 -7.61
N THR A 700 20.94 -28.88 -7.42
CA THR A 700 20.45 -28.02 -8.50
C THR A 700 20.67 -26.57 -8.09
N TRP A 701 20.71 -25.65 -9.04
CA TRP A 701 20.98 -24.24 -8.76
C TRP A 701 20.21 -23.35 -9.72
N LEU A 702 20.06 -22.08 -9.35
CA LEU A 702 19.39 -21.09 -10.17
C LEU A 702 20.21 -19.79 -10.16
N PRO A 703 20.79 -19.38 -11.31
CA PRO A 703 21.41 -18.08 -11.45
C PRO A 703 20.40 -16.97 -11.15
N ILE A 704 20.81 -16.01 -10.31
CA ILE A 704 19.93 -14.90 -9.87
C ILE A 704 19.82 -13.84 -10.95
N LEU A 705 20.86 -13.66 -11.76
CA LEU A 705 20.83 -12.77 -12.90
C LEU A 705 20.80 -13.57 -14.21
N LYS A 706 19.86 -13.22 -15.09
CA LYS A 706 19.77 -13.71 -16.45
C LYS A 706 19.81 -12.51 -17.39
N ASP A 707 20.83 -12.46 -18.24
CA ASP A 707 21.06 -11.33 -19.18
C ASP A 707 21.11 -9.94 -18.49
N GLY A 708 21.53 -9.89 -17.22
CA GLY A 708 21.59 -8.66 -16.42
C GLY A 708 20.31 -8.33 -15.64
N HIS A 709 19.24 -9.11 -15.83
CA HIS A 709 17.96 -8.93 -15.14
C HIS A 709 17.78 -9.96 -14.02
N LEU A 710 17.00 -9.61 -12.99
CA LEU A 710 16.69 -10.53 -11.91
C LEU A 710 15.80 -11.68 -12.43
N ASN A 711 16.22 -12.91 -12.18
CA ASN A 711 15.56 -14.11 -12.65
C ASN A 711 14.54 -14.59 -11.60
N VAL A 712 13.28 -14.21 -11.79
CA VAL A 712 12.14 -14.50 -10.89
C VAL A 712 11.03 -15.26 -11.62
N GLY A 713 10.15 -15.93 -10.87
CA GLY A 713 9.04 -16.72 -11.39
C GLY A 713 9.03 -18.16 -10.89
N GLU A 714 8.28 -19.01 -11.59
CA GLU A 714 8.19 -20.45 -11.31
C GLU A 714 9.18 -21.24 -12.15
N PHE A 715 9.99 -22.06 -11.50
CA PHE A 715 11.03 -22.85 -12.13
C PHE A 715 10.84 -24.33 -11.84
N ASN A 716 11.01 -25.15 -12.89
CA ASN A 716 11.03 -26.61 -12.78
C ASN A 716 12.42 -27.09 -13.17
N LEU A 717 13.22 -27.41 -12.17
CA LEU A 717 14.65 -27.64 -12.31
C LEU A 717 14.98 -29.14 -12.38
N PRO A 718 15.89 -29.55 -13.27
CA PRO A 718 16.51 -30.87 -13.21
C PRO A 718 17.48 -30.95 -12.03
N VAL A 719 17.72 -32.18 -11.56
CA VAL A 719 18.55 -32.44 -10.37
C VAL A 719 19.74 -33.30 -10.77
N MET A 720 20.95 -32.82 -10.47
CA MET A 720 22.19 -33.60 -10.58
C MET A 720 22.32 -34.58 -9.42
N VAL A 721 22.90 -35.75 -9.68
CA VAL A 721 23.14 -36.78 -8.65
C VAL A 721 24.46 -36.53 -7.92
N GLU A 722 25.44 -35.96 -8.62
CA GLU A 722 26.78 -35.66 -8.12
C GLU A 722 26.94 -34.14 -7.97
N GLU A 723 27.99 -33.70 -7.28
CA GLU A 723 28.28 -32.28 -7.10
C GLU A 723 28.44 -31.58 -8.47
N PRO A 724 27.93 -30.34 -8.60
CA PRO A 724 28.08 -29.58 -9.84
C PRO A 724 29.56 -29.38 -10.20
N PRO A 725 29.92 -29.42 -11.50
CA PRO A 725 31.30 -29.19 -11.96
C PRO A 725 31.70 -27.72 -11.82
N ASP A 726 33.00 -27.43 -11.87
CA ASP A 726 33.51 -26.05 -11.83
C ASP A 726 32.87 -25.16 -12.92
N ASN A 727 32.60 -23.90 -12.56
CA ASN A 727 31.93 -22.89 -13.38
C ASN A 727 30.44 -23.17 -13.68
N TYR A 728 29.79 -24.08 -12.93
CA TYR A 728 28.36 -24.33 -13.06
C TYR A 728 27.52 -23.06 -12.81
N SER A 729 28.01 -22.12 -11.99
CA SER A 729 27.28 -20.92 -11.59
C SER A 729 26.87 -20.01 -12.76
N PHE A 730 27.58 -20.10 -13.90
CA PHE A 730 27.30 -19.34 -15.11
C PHE A 730 26.37 -20.07 -16.10
N ILE A 731 26.02 -21.32 -15.82
CA ILE A 731 25.26 -22.17 -16.73
C ILE A 731 23.92 -22.52 -16.07
N PRO A 732 22.77 -22.29 -16.72
CA PRO A 732 21.49 -22.71 -16.14
C PRO A 732 21.40 -24.25 -16.10
N PRO A 733 20.75 -24.84 -15.09
CA PRO A 733 20.68 -26.30 -14.93
C PRO A 733 19.91 -27.00 -16.07
N ASP A 734 19.11 -26.26 -16.83
CA ASP A 734 18.39 -26.76 -18.02
C ASP A 734 19.34 -27.11 -19.19
N VAL A 735 20.61 -26.72 -19.12
CA VAL A 735 21.62 -27.12 -20.09
C VAL A 735 22.27 -28.41 -19.64
N GLN A 736 22.10 -29.48 -20.43
CA GLN A 736 22.69 -30.78 -20.13
C GLN A 736 24.21 -30.76 -20.36
N LEU A 737 24.98 -30.81 -19.28
CA LEU A 737 26.44 -30.81 -19.33
C LEU A 737 27.02 -32.19 -19.74
N PRO A 738 28.00 -32.27 -20.65
CA PRO A 738 28.61 -33.54 -21.04
C PRO A 738 29.28 -34.25 -19.85
N GLY A 739 29.10 -35.58 -19.75
CA GLY A 739 29.77 -36.39 -18.72
C GLY A 739 29.18 -36.27 -17.30
N THR A 740 28.08 -35.52 -17.12
CA THR A 740 27.42 -35.35 -15.82
C THR A 740 26.26 -36.33 -15.63
N LYS A 741 26.02 -36.76 -14.38
CA LYS A 741 24.92 -37.66 -14.03
C LYS A 741 23.72 -36.87 -13.50
N TRP A 742 22.63 -36.94 -14.27
CA TRP A 742 21.36 -36.34 -13.91
C TRP A 742 20.38 -37.38 -13.41
N LEU A 743 19.55 -36.97 -12.45
CA LEU A 743 18.41 -37.75 -12.03
C LEU A 743 17.38 -37.79 -13.18
N ASP A 744 16.71 -38.93 -13.35
CA ASP A 744 15.64 -39.12 -14.34
C ASP A 744 15.99 -38.67 -15.77
N ASN A 745 17.24 -38.88 -16.20
CA ASN A 745 17.72 -38.46 -17.51
C ASN A 745 17.47 -36.97 -17.78
N HIS A 746 17.79 -36.10 -16.81
CA HIS A 746 17.67 -34.63 -16.91
C HIS A 746 16.21 -34.13 -16.95
N ARG A 747 15.24 -34.98 -16.57
CA ARG A 747 13.86 -34.51 -16.38
C ARG A 747 13.79 -33.50 -15.23
N PRO A 748 13.02 -32.40 -15.37
CA PRO A 748 12.76 -31.50 -14.26
C PRO A 748 11.92 -32.22 -13.20
N VAL A 749 12.43 -32.28 -11.98
CA VAL A 749 11.83 -33.01 -10.86
C VAL A 749 11.70 -32.18 -9.59
N PHE A 750 12.28 -30.97 -9.56
CA PHE A 750 12.19 -30.05 -8.44
C PHE A 750 11.53 -28.74 -8.89
N SER A 751 10.45 -28.35 -8.23
CA SER A 751 9.72 -27.12 -8.51
C SER A 751 9.93 -26.10 -7.41
N VAL A 752 10.24 -24.86 -7.78
CA VAL A 752 10.51 -23.73 -6.88
C VAL A 752 9.96 -22.43 -7.47
N THR A 753 9.45 -21.55 -6.61
CA THR A 753 9.02 -20.20 -6.99
C THR A 753 9.95 -19.17 -6.36
N LEU A 754 10.38 -18.20 -7.14
CA LEU A 754 11.13 -17.03 -6.70
C LEU A 754 10.28 -15.77 -6.91
N ASP A 755 9.97 -15.07 -5.84
CA ASP A 755 9.22 -13.81 -5.88
C ASP A 755 10.09 -12.67 -5.30
N ALA A 756 10.26 -11.58 -6.05
CA ALA A 756 11.06 -10.44 -5.60
C ALA A 756 10.19 -9.25 -5.21
N VAL A 757 10.59 -8.59 -4.12
CA VAL A 757 10.09 -7.27 -3.73
C VAL A 757 11.28 -6.34 -3.65
N THR A 758 11.50 -5.58 -4.72
CA THR A 758 12.71 -4.77 -4.90
C THR A 758 12.38 -3.40 -5.48
N SER A 759 13.07 -2.38 -4.97
CA SER A 759 13.07 -1.01 -5.48
C SER A 759 14.32 -0.71 -6.31
N VAL A 760 15.16 -1.73 -6.56
CA VAL A 760 16.44 -1.62 -7.27
C VAL A 760 16.31 -2.13 -8.71
N HIS A 761 15.64 -3.27 -8.88
CA HIS A 761 15.39 -3.87 -10.19
C HIS A 761 13.96 -3.56 -10.64
N ALA A 762 13.75 -3.11 -11.87
CA ALA A 762 12.44 -2.60 -12.28
C ALA A 762 11.39 -3.71 -12.48
N MET A 763 11.84 -4.96 -12.70
CA MET A 763 11.00 -6.13 -13.01
C MET A 763 10.18 -5.94 -14.30
N ASP A 764 10.70 -5.15 -15.24
CA ASP A 764 10.11 -4.88 -16.55
C ASP A 764 11.23 -4.64 -17.57
N ASP A 765 11.19 -5.37 -18.68
CA ASP A 765 12.25 -5.38 -19.69
C ASP A 765 12.46 -3.99 -20.34
N PHE A 766 11.38 -3.23 -20.55
CA PHE A 766 11.45 -1.91 -21.18
C PHE A 766 12.07 -0.88 -20.25
N ILE A 767 11.70 -0.91 -18.97
CA ILE A 767 12.27 -0.01 -17.95
C ILE A 767 13.74 -0.36 -17.70
N ASP A 768 14.07 -1.65 -17.55
CA ASP A 768 15.46 -2.08 -17.31
C ASP A 768 16.35 -1.71 -18.50
N LYS A 769 15.88 -1.89 -19.74
CA LYS A 769 16.61 -1.46 -20.94
C LYS A 769 16.84 0.06 -20.96
N PHE A 770 15.84 0.85 -20.59
CA PHE A 770 15.97 2.31 -20.48
C PHE A 770 17.01 2.72 -19.43
N ILE A 771 16.96 2.11 -18.23
CA ILE A 771 17.91 2.38 -17.15
C ILE A 771 19.33 1.98 -17.57
N TYR A 772 19.50 0.81 -18.19
CA TYR A 772 20.78 0.33 -18.70
C TYR A 772 21.41 1.29 -19.72
N LEU A 773 20.62 1.77 -20.68
CA LEU A 773 21.12 2.74 -21.66
C LEU A 773 21.44 4.09 -21.03
N CYS A 774 20.67 4.55 -20.04
CA CYS A 774 20.99 5.74 -19.26
C CYS A 774 22.34 5.58 -18.54
N GLU A 775 22.60 4.42 -17.94
CA GLU A 775 23.88 4.11 -17.29
C GLU A 775 25.04 4.12 -18.30
N CYS A 776 24.84 3.59 -19.51
CA CYS A 776 25.83 3.65 -20.58
C CYS A 776 26.17 5.10 -20.98
N LEU A 777 25.16 5.99 -21.03
CA LEU A 777 25.35 7.42 -21.31
C LEU A 777 26.10 8.13 -20.18
N ASP A 778 25.71 7.89 -18.92
CA ASP A 778 26.34 8.44 -17.73
C ASP A 778 27.84 8.05 -17.66
N GLN A 779 28.17 6.79 -17.98
CA GLN A 779 29.55 6.29 -18.00
C GLN A 779 30.33 6.65 -19.28
N ARG A 780 29.64 7.16 -20.32
CA ARG A 780 30.19 7.36 -21.68
C ARG A 780 30.79 6.09 -22.27
N LYS A 781 30.19 4.94 -21.97
CA LYS A 781 30.61 3.63 -22.48
C LYS A 781 29.50 3.08 -23.37
N VAL A 782 29.75 3.00 -24.67
CA VAL A 782 28.77 2.44 -25.60
C VAL A 782 28.94 0.91 -25.67
N PRO A 783 27.86 0.14 -25.51
CA PRO A 783 27.92 -1.31 -25.67
C PRO A 783 28.41 -1.68 -27.09
N PRO A 784 29.40 -2.60 -27.21
CA PRO A 784 29.96 -2.98 -28.52
C PRO A 784 28.91 -3.52 -29.50
N ARG A 785 27.84 -4.15 -28.98
CA ARG A 785 26.72 -4.67 -29.78
C ARG A 785 25.91 -3.58 -30.49
N ILE A 786 25.83 -2.38 -29.90
CA ILE A 786 25.11 -1.24 -30.48
C ILE A 786 26.05 -0.47 -31.42
N GLY A 787 27.25 -0.15 -30.93
CA GLY A 787 28.21 0.71 -31.61
C GLY A 787 27.84 2.18 -31.55
N GLU A 788 28.84 3.07 -31.59
CA GLU A 788 28.65 4.52 -31.38
C GLU A 788 27.64 5.15 -32.35
N GLY A 789 27.70 4.79 -33.64
CA GLY A 789 26.83 5.37 -34.68
C GLY A 789 25.36 4.93 -34.62
N ASN A 790 25.02 3.86 -33.90
CA ASN A 790 23.63 3.42 -33.74
C ASN A 790 23.03 3.80 -32.39
N MET A 791 23.82 4.35 -31.47
CA MET A 791 23.38 4.62 -30.09
C MET A 791 22.18 5.57 -30.06
N GLU A 792 22.16 6.63 -30.88
CA GLU A 792 21.01 7.55 -30.93
C GLU A 792 19.73 6.83 -31.36
N ARG A 793 19.80 5.98 -32.39
CA ARG A 793 18.66 5.24 -32.91
C ARG A 793 18.12 4.24 -31.88
N GLU A 794 19.01 3.50 -31.23
CA GLU A 794 18.62 2.51 -30.22
C GLU A 794 18.03 3.19 -28.96
N PHE A 795 18.56 4.35 -28.58
CA PHE A 795 18.02 5.11 -27.46
C PHE A 795 16.63 5.69 -27.78
N LYS A 796 16.44 6.26 -28.98
CA LYS A 796 15.12 6.73 -29.45
C LYS A 796 14.09 5.61 -29.48
N LYS A 797 14.48 4.43 -29.96
CA LYS A 797 13.64 3.23 -29.94
C LYS A 797 13.25 2.87 -28.50
N THR A 798 14.21 2.82 -27.59
CA THR A 798 13.96 2.48 -26.18
C THR A 798 13.02 3.49 -25.50
N LEU A 799 13.16 4.79 -25.79
CA LEU A 799 12.25 5.83 -25.30
C LEU A 799 10.81 5.65 -25.81
N GLN A 800 10.63 5.21 -27.05
CA GLN A 800 9.32 4.93 -27.63
C GLN A 800 8.70 3.63 -27.11
N GLU A 801 9.53 2.64 -26.78
CA GLU A 801 9.11 1.35 -26.19
C GLU A 801 8.72 1.48 -24.72
N LEU A 802 9.15 2.53 -24.01
CA LEU A 802 8.86 2.74 -22.59
C LEU A 802 7.36 2.85 -22.27
N GLN A 803 6.55 3.33 -23.22
CA GLN A 803 5.08 3.36 -23.07
C GLN A 803 4.47 1.95 -22.99
N SER A 804 5.17 0.92 -23.46
CA SER A 804 4.74 -0.48 -23.44
C SER A 804 5.06 -1.20 -22.13
N ALA A 805 5.79 -0.56 -21.21
CA ALA A 805 6.07 -1.10 -19.87
C ALA A 805 4.80 -1.46 -19.10
N ASP A 806 4.87 -2.43 -18.19
CA ASP A 806 3.75 -2.71 -17.28
C ASP A 806 3.37 -1.48 -16.45
N GLN A 807 2.07 -1.29 -16.26
CA GLN A 807 1.52 -0.11 -15.61
C GLN A 807 1.93 0.00 -14.14
N GLU A 808 1.91 -1.11 -13.40
CA GLU A 808 2.32 -1.16 -12.00
C GLU A 808 3.82 -0.88 -11.89
N LYS A 809 4.65 -1.53 -12.72
CA LYS A 809 6.11 -1.35 -12.69
C LYS A 809 6.53 0.06 -13.09
N LEU A 810 5.82 0.67 -14.03
CA LEU A 810 6.04 2.05 -14.44
C LEU A 810 5.77 3.03 -13.29
N VAL A 811 4.63 2.90 -12.60
CA VAL A 811 4.29 3.76 -11.45
C VAL A 811 5.28 3.58 -10.31
N LYS A 812 5.67 2.33 -10.02
CA LYS A 812 6.65 2.00 -8.98
C LYS A 812 8.01 2.66 -9.18
N ASN A 813 8.48 2.72 -10.44
CA ASN A 813 9.78 3.30 -10.81
C ASN A 813 9.69 4.75 -11.33
N LEU A 814 8.53 5.39 -11.24
CA LEU A 814 8.24 6.65 -11.90
C LEU A 814 9.22 7.76 -11.54
N GLN A 815 9.59 7.87 -10.27
CA GLN A 815 10.51 8.92 -9.80
C GLN A 815 11.87 8.83 -10.51
N LEU A 816 12.40 7.61 -10.68
CA LEU A 816 13.69 7.37 -11.35
C LEU A 816 13.61 7.67 -12.85
N ILE A 817 12.51 7.24 -13.47
CA ILE A 817 12.28 7.42 -14.90
C ILE A 817 12.15 8.91 -15.23
N LEU A 818 11.29 9.63 -14.51
CA LEU A 818 11.08 11.07 -14.75
C LEU A 818 12.33 11.90 -14.46
N ASP A 819 13.09 11.59 -13.40
CA ASP A 819 14.36 12.27 -13.12
C ASP A 819 15.32 12.14 -14.32
N LYS A 820 15.44 10.92 -14.87
CA LYS A 820 16.32 10.67 -16.03
C LYS A 820 15.80 11.30 -17.31
N LEU A 821 14.50 11.30 -17.55
CA LEU A 821 13.92 11.99 -18.71
C LEU A 821 14.11 13.51 -18.63
N VAL A 822 13.93 14.12 -17.45
CA VAL A 822 14.21 15.55 -17.23
C VAL A 822 15.71 15.82 -17.40
N GLU A 823 16.58 14.95 -16.89
CA GLU A 823 18.03 15.05 -17.10
C GLU A 823 18.41 15.04 -18.58
N LEU A 824 17.82 14.15 -19.38
CA LEU A 824 18.04 14.03 -20.82
C LEU A 824 17.46 15.21 -21.62
N LEU A 825 16.43 15.89 -21.11
CA LEU A 825 15.86 17.08 -21.75
C LEU A 825 16.79 18.30 -21.60
N VAL A 826 17.46 18.42 -20.45
CA VAL A 826 18.32 19.56 -20.12
C VAL A 826 19.78 19.32 -20.52
N THR A 827 20.22 18.06 -20.55
CA THR A 827 21.62 17.67 -20.79
C THR A 827 21.83 17.11 -22.19
N THR A 828 22.80 17.67 -22.91
CA THR A 828 23.19 17.15 -24.23
C THR A 828 24.40 16.21 -24.11
N TYR A 829 24.17 14.93 -24.39
CA TYR A 829 25.23 13.91 -24.39
C TYR A 829 25.99 13.91 -25.72
N ARG A 830 27.30 13.66 -25.67
CA ARG A 830 28.16 13.51 -26.85
C ARG A 830 28.80 12.12 -26.88
N ILE A 831 28.70 11.44 -28.02
CA ILE A 831 29.30 10.12 -28.27
C ILE A 831 30.09 10.21 -29.57
N GLY A 832 31.34 9.75 -29.59
CA GLY A 832 32.20 9.85 -30.79
C GLY A 832 32.45 11.29 -31.27
N GLY A 833 32.16 12.31 -30.44
CA GLY A 833 32.23 13.73 -30.80
C GLY A 833 30.93 14.33 -31.36
N GLU A 834 29.92 13.51 -31.67
CA GLU A 834 28.60 13.95 -32.14
C GLU A 834 27.64 14.13 -30.96
N ALA A 835 26.82 15.18 -31.01
CA ALA A 835 25.80 15.44 -29.99
C ALA A 835 24.52 14.66 -30.32
N LEU A 836 24.00 13.91 -29.34
CA LEU A 836 22.79 13.12 -29.51
C LEU A 836 21.55 14.03 -29.56
N SER A 837 20.70 13.83 -30.57
CA SER A 837 19.45 14.58 -30.73
C SER A 837 18.27 13.81 -30.13
N LEU A 838 18.13 13.84 -28.80
CA LEU A 838 17.09 13.10 -28.06
C LEU A 838 15.90 13.96 -27.61
N GLY A 839 16.04 15.29 -27.55
CA GLY A 839 15.11 16.19 -26.85
C GLY A 839 13.64 16.08 -27.28
N GLN A 840 13.37 15.98 -28.60
CA GLN A 840 12.00 15.80 -29.09
C GLN A 840 11.39 14.47 -28.62
N THR A 841 12.13 13.37 -28.82
CA THR A 841 11.66 12.03 -28.43
C THR A 841 11.46 11.92 -26.92
N VAL A 842 12.35 12.52 -26.12
CA VAL A 842 12.21 12.57 -24.65
C VAL A 842 10.94 13.32 -24.25
N PHE A 843 10.65 14.47 -24.87
CA PHE A 843 9.44 15.23 -24.59
C PHE A 843 8.17 14.43 -24.95
N GLU A 844 8.16 13.78 -26.12
CA GLU A 844 7.07 12.90 -26.54
C GLU A 844 6.86 11.74 -25.55
N THR A 845 7.94 11.12 -25.07
CA THR A 845 7.88 10.05 -24.06
C THR A 845 7.33 10.55 -22.71
N ILE A 846 7.70 11.75 -22.25
CA ILE A 846 7.13 12.34 -21.03
C ILE A 846 5.61 12.53 -21.20
N CYS A 847 5.16 13.04 -22.36
CA CYS A 847 3.74 13.18 -22.67
C CYS A 847 3.02 11.83 -22.66
N GLN A 848 3.59 10.79 -23.29
CA GLN A 848 3.01 9.45 -23.33
C GLN A 848 2.90 8.82 -21.93
N ILE A 849 3.93 8.95 -21.09
CA ILE A 849 3.90 8.46 -19.71
C ILE A 849 2.86 9.22 -18.90
N SER A 850 2.78 10.54 -19.07
CA SER A 850 1.76 11.37 -18.40
C SER A 850 0.35 10.96 -18.80
N ASP A 851 0.11 10.69 -20.08
CA ASP A 851 -1.19 10.26 -20.60
C ASP A 851 -1.57 8.88 -20.05
N LYS A 852 -0.61 7.95 -20.03
CA LYS A 852 -0.80 6.61 -19.43
C LYS A 852 -1.10 6.67 -17.93
N ILE A 853 -0.51 7.62 -17.21
CA ILE A 853 -0.77 7.84 -15.78
C ILE A 853 -2.13 8.51 -15.54
N PHE A 854 -2.58 9.36 -16.45
CA PHE A 854 -3.88 10.05 -16.34
C PHE A 854 -5.06 9.05 -16.34
N PHE A 855 -5.01 8.00 -17.16
CA PHE A 855 -6.11 7.02 -17.25
C PHE A 855 -6.14 5.94 -16.15
N LEU A 856 -5.32 6.04 -15.10
CA LEU A 856 -5.18 4.99 -14.09
C LEU A 856 -6.39 4.81 -13.14
N GLN A 857 -7.33 5.77 -13.06
CA GLN A 857 -8.55 5.64 -12.25
C GLN A 857 -9.77 6.26 -12.93
N SER A 858 -10.89 5.52 -12.95
CA SER A 858 -12.17 5.93 -13.55
C SER A 858 -13.11 6.68 -12.58
N GLU A 859 -12.81 6.76 -11.28
CA GLU A 859 -13.81 7.14 -10.26
C GLU A 859 -13.57 8.46 -9.50
N GLU A 860 -12.39 9.07 -9.56
CA GLU A 860 -12.24 10.44 -9.04
C GLU A 860 -12.70 11.46 -10.07
N ARG A 861 -13.64 12.33 -9.65
CA ARG A 861 -14.38 13.32 -10.48
C ARG A 861 -13.52 14.26 -11.37
N TYR A 862 -12.19 14.15 -11.35
CA TYR A 862 -11.28 14.93 -12.18
C TYR A 862 -10.10 14.15 -12.80
N GLY A 863 -10.04 12.81 -12.68
CA GLY A 863 -9.07 11.96 -13.41
C GLY A 863 -7.57 12.27 -13.20
N ARG A 864 -7.19 13.05 -12.18
CA ARG A 864 -5.80 13.46 -11.95
C ARG A 864 -5.20 12.65 -10.82
N GLN A 865 -4.18 11.86 -11.13
CA GLN A 865 -3.35 11.27 -10.09
C GLN A 865 -2.51 12.34 -9.39
N ASN A 866 -2.58 12.37 -8.05
CA ASN A 866 -1.68 13.17 -7.21
C ASN A 866 -0.20 12.77 -7.38
N ILE A 867 0.10 11.62 -7.99
CA ILE A 867 1.49 11.14 -8.15
C ILE A 867 2.36 12.13 -8.93
N LEU A 868 1.86 12.69 -10.05
CA LEU A 868 2.62 13.63 -10.87
C LEU A 868 2.81 14.98 -10.17
N SER A 869 1.77 15.49 -9.50
CA SER A 869 1.87 16.73 -8.72
C SER A 869 2.83 16.56 -7.54
N THR A 870 2.78 15.41 -6.86
CA THR A 870 3.70 15.01 -5.79
C THR A 870 5.14 14.92 -6.28
N TYR A 871 5.37 14.32 -7.45
CA TYR A 871 6.68 14.29 -8.07
C TYR A 871 7.20 15.71 -8.35
N ILE A 872 6.41 16.55 -9.02
CA ILE A 872 6.82 17.92 -9.37
C ILE A 872 7.12 18.76 -8.13
N GLN A 873 6.30 18.68 -7.08
CA GLN A 873 6.41 19.54 -5.90
C GLN A 873 7.54 19.12 -4.96
N PHE A 874 7.76 17.82 -4.75
CA PHE A 874 8.69 17.32 -3.72
C PHE A 874 9.91 16.62 -4.30
N GLN A 875 9.73 15.85 -5.38
CA GLN A 875 10.71 14.86 -5.78
C GLN A 875 11.57 15.30 -6.96
N CYS A 876 11.01 16.06 -7.90
CA CYS A 876 11.63 16.38 -9.18
C CYS A 876 13.05 16.93 -9.03
N ARG A 877 14.00 16.28 -9.71
CA ARG A 877 15.37 16.76 -9.82
C ARG A 877 15.56 17.54 -11.12
N ILE A 878 15.77 18.84 -11.01
CA ILE A 878 16.21 19.67 -12.14
C ILE A 878 17.73 19.77 -12.11
N PRO A 879 18.47 19.28 -13.13
CA PRO A 879 19.91 19.44 -13.21
C PRO A 879 20.29 20.91 -13.17
N HIS A 880 21.29 21.27 -12.35
CA HIS A 880 21.77 22.65 -12.30
C HIS A 880 22.62 22.94 -13.56
N PRO A 881 22.48 24.10 -14.22
CA PRO A 881 23.30 24.46 -15.39
C PRO A 881 24.82 24.45 -15.16
N LEU A 882 25.24 24.46 -13.89
CA LEU A 882 26.65 24.44 -13.44
C LEU A 882 27.10 23.06 -12.95
N ASP A 883 26.25 22.05 -13.01
CA ASP A 883 26.63 20.67 -12.70
C ASP A 883 27.77 20.26 -13.65
N PRO A 884 28.89 19.68 -13.17
CA PRO A 884 29.96 19.18 -14.02
C PRO A 884 29.47 18.21 -15.12
N LYS A 885 28.34 17.51 -14.93
CA LYS A 885 27.66 16.74 -15.99
C LYS A 885 27.07 17.63 -17.10
N CYS A 886 26.56 18.82 -16.74
CA CYS A 886 26.03 19.84 -17.67
C CYS A 886 27.12 20.77 -18.25
N LYS A 887 28.33 20.83 -17.67
CA LYS A 887 29.42 21.77 -18.04
C LYS A 887 30.06 21.57 -19.43
N LEU A 888 29.53 20.71 -20.29
CA LEU A 888 30.04 20.56 -21.66
C LEU A 888 29.32 21.43 -22.70
N SER A 889 28.41 22.33 -22.29
CA SER A 889 27.62 23.16 -23.21
C SER A 889 27.80 24.69 -23.10
N SER A 890 28.79 25.24 -22.37
CA SER A 890 28.99 26.70 -22.37
C SER A 890 30.45 27.15 -22.57
N TYR A 891 30.68 27.67 -23.78
CA TYR A 891 31.67 28.70 -24.14
C TYR A 891 33.11 28.57 -23.59
N SER A 892 33.96 27.85 -24.32
CA SER A 892 35.35 28.28 -24.47
C SER A 892 35.38 29.51 -25.38
N ARG A 893 35.23 30.70 -24.79
CA ARG A 893 35.52 31.96 -25.49
C ARG A 893 37.04 32.01 -25.70
N PRO A 894 37.56 32.35 -26.90
CA PRO A 894 39.00 32.48 -27.09
C PRO A 894 39.50 33.62 -26.20
N GLU A 895 40.60 33.39 -25.49
CA GLU A 895 41.33 34.42 -24.77
C GLU A 895 41.69 35.57 -25.72
N GLN A 896 41.05 36.73 -25.54
CA GLN A 896 41.56 38.00 -26.04
C GLN A 896 41.43 39.07 -24.96
N SER A 897 42.61 39.54 -24.55
CA SER A 897 42.93 40.81 -23.88
C SER A 897 42.24 41.11 -22.55
N GLU A 898 42.90 40.74 -21.46
CA GLU A 898 42.93 41.58 -20.26
C GLU A 898 43.67 42.89 -20.58
N MET A 899 42.95 44.01 -20.62
CA MET A 899 43.56 45.31 -20.36
C MET A 899 42.56 46.22 -19.64
N THR A 900 43.00 46.67 -18.45
CA THR A 900 42.60 47.87 -17.71
C THR A 900 41.14 48.03 -17.24
N ALA A 901 40.94 47.96 -15.92
CA ALA A 901 40.61 49.10 -15.05
C ALA A 901 39.84 48.64 -13.80
N ARG A 902 40.52 48.57 -12.64
CA ARG A 902 39.86 48.59 -11.33
C ARG A 902 40.21 49.89 -10.61
N ALA A 903 39.25 50.80 -10.60
CA ALA A 903 39.24 51.97 -9.75
C ALA A 903 38.51 51.65 -8.43
N ALA A 904 39.18 52.00 -7.34
CA ALA A 904 38.68 52.51 -6.07
C ALA A 904 37.45 51.84 -5.40
N ILE A 905 37.72 51.08 -4.32
CA ILE A 905 36.86 51.07 -3.14
C ILE A 905 37.71 51.38 -1.91
N ARG A 906 37.32 52.46 -1.22
CA ARG A 906 37.87 52.97 0.04
C ARG A 906 37.59 51.99 1.19
N THR A 907 38.60 51.72 2.01
CA THR A 907 38.46 51.27 3.40
C THR A 907 38.70 52.44 4.35
N PRO A 908 37.98 52.56 5.49
CA PRO A 908 38.36 53.46 6.56
C PRO A 908 39.40 52.82 7.49
N GLN A 909 40.31 53.66 7.97
CA GLN A 909 41.38 53.36 8.89
C GLN A 909 40.89 53.10 10.32
N GLN A 910 41.61 52.20 11.03
CA GLN A 910 42.12 52.29 12.41
C GLN A 910 42.85 50.95 12.65
N GLY A 911 44.06 50.80 13.17
CA GLY A 911 44.96 51.68 13.91
C GLY A 911 45.60 50.85 15.03
N ARG A 912 46.89 50.51 14.85
CA ARG A 912 47.90 50.06 15.86
C ARG A 912 47.96 48.57 16.31
N ARG A 913 49.09 47.95 15.95
CA ARG A 913 49.86 46.90 16.68
C ARG A 913 50.47 47.46 17.99
N PRO A 914 51.04 46.69 18.95
CA PRO A 914 51.77 45.40 18.82
C PRO A 914 51.34 44.35 19.91
N THR A 915 51.82 43.11 20.05
CA THR A 915 53.19 42.55 20.10
C THR A 915 53.07 41.02 20.20
N THR A 916 54.06 40.33 19.64
CA THR A 916 54.65 39.00 19.93
C THR A 916 54.07 38.14 21.09
N ILE A 917 53.81 36.85 20.85
CA ILE A 917 54.45 35.69 21.55
C ILE A 917 54.04 34.36 20.88
N THR A 918 55.09 33.60 20.57
CA THR A 918 55.23 32.21 20.17
C THR A 918 54.62 31.23 21.18
N THR A 919 53.91 30.17 20.75
CA THR A 919 54.29 28.76 21.03
C THR A 919 53.34 27.74 20.40
N ARG A 920 53.96 26.72 19.82
CA ARG A 920 53.43 25.43 19.38
C ARG A 920 52.60 24.72 20.46
N ARG A 921 51.46 24.17 20.09
CA ARG A 921 51.27 22.71 19.98
C ARG A 921 50.08 22.40 19.09
#